data_AF-A0A3P6AKA4-F1
#
_entry.id   AF-A0A3P6AKA4-F1
#
_cell.length_a   1.000
_cell.length_b   1.000
_cell.length_c   1.000
_cell.angle_alpha   90.00
_cell.angle_beta   90.00
_cell.angle_gamma   90.00
#
_symmetry.space_group_name_H-M   'P 1'
#
loop_
_entity.id
_entity.type
_entity.pdbx_description
1 polymer ?
#
loop_
_entity_poly.entity_id
_entity_poly.type
_entity_poly.pdbx_seq_one_letter_code
_entity_poly.pdbx_strand_id
1 'polypeptide(L)'
;MDSLIKVFFCLSVFLLLGEINGVEGSDKNQRMYGFRPTKLFVFGDSYADTGNIKKSLSSSWKFPYGITFPGKPAGRFSDGRVSTDFLAKFVGIKSPIPYFWKDYAGKKRLQYGMNFAYGGTGVFNTQVPLPNMTTQIDFFQNILTAGDIYSSSDFTSSVALVSVAGNDYSTFIARNRPNSEFPAFIKQVVDQTEVNLRRIHALGVKKIAVPLLQPLGCLPGITVASSFQRCNESQNALVKLHNSLLQQAVAKLNDETKQSTFITIDLYNAFLTVFKNKGANPGSTTFQSPLKPCCVGVSSEYFCGSVDEKGEKKYVICDNPKAAFFWDGSHPTEEGWRSNMSLWLFILCFYLVNTGFKAETQDEFDKREPYIVYMGDAAEKYIVEASENHHNLLSKVIGDESKAREIRMYSYGKNIDGFVARLLPNEVEMLSREEGVISVFKNTQRQLHTTRSWDFLGFVESKYRRSEAIESNIIVGVLDTGIYIDSPSFDDKGFGPPPAKWKGKCVTGNNLTRCNNKVIGARYYHLKRPDYNDTAADYDGHGTHITSTIAGVAVSNANLFGIANGTARGGVPSARIATYKVCWEEGCSDMDMLAAFDEAISDGVDMISISIGGASLPFFEDPIAIGSFHAMKRGILTTCSAGNNGPGLYTVSNLAPWVMTVAANSVDRKFETVVKLGNGDTATGISVNGFNPKKKMYPLTSGFLASNVTAGDYGEPSACEPGTMGEDKVMGKVVYCEVGREEAGGSSEGQDHIIKSLKGAGVIVQLLEPTDMATSTLIPGSYVLYEVGTKISDYINSTKNPQAVILKTRTTKMVAPSIASFSARGPQRISPNILKPDISAPGLNILAAYSKLATVTVHAEDTLFSIMSGTSMACPHAAAAAAYVKSFHPDWSPAAIKSALMTTATPMRTKDIEAELSYGSGQINPRRAIHPGLVYDITETSYLSFLCKEGYNSTSIGLLLGGSNETKKEYRCVDHKQGLGSDGLNYPSMHKQVGSKGTNVSETFYRTVRSVGYGPSTYVARVWAPKGVRVVVEPRVMSFVKPGEEKHFKVVIDGVMEEAMRGILSASVEWDDSRGHLVRSPILLFQAGKM
;
A
#
# COMPACT_ATOMS: atom_id res chain seq x y z
N MET A 1 -49.70 58.55 -16.49
CA MET A 1 -50.23 57.79 -17.64
C MET A 1 -49.15 56.87 -18.14
N ASP A 2 -49.57 55.73 -18.67
CA ASP A 2 -48.94 54.87 -19.67
C ASP A 2 -47.41 54.92 -19.84
N SER A 3 -46.76 53.77 -19.64
CA SER A 3 -45.42 53.51 -20.16
C SER A 3 -45.24 52.07 -20.65
N LEU A 4 -46.16 51.63 -21.54
CA LEU A 4 -45.69 51.04 -22.79
C LEU A 4 -44.82 52.09 -23.53
N ILE A 5 -44.02 51.67 -24.51
CA ILE A 5 -43.05 52.52 -25.23
C ILE A 5 -41.73 52.74 -24.45
N LYS A 6 -40.96 51.64 -24.30
CA LYS A 6 -39.49 51.64 -24.49
C LYS A 6 -38.90 50.27 -24.84
N VAL A 7 -39.70 49.42 -25.48
CA VAL A 7 -39.19 48.34 -26.33
C VAL A 7 -38.71 48.99 -27.63
N PHE A 8 -37.62 48.47 -28.23
CA PHE A 8 -36.83 49.07 -29.32
C PHE A 8 -36.13 50.41 -28.98
N PHE A 9 -34.83 50.33 -28.67
CA PHE A 9 -33.77 50.80 -29.59
C PHE A 9 -32.39 50.23 -29.19
N CYS A 10 -31.54 49.89 -30.16
CA CYS A 10 -30.12 49.49 -30.06
C CYS A 10 -29.71 48.53 -28.90
N LEU A 11 -29.42 47.24 -29.10
CA LEU A 11 -29.28 46.44 -30.32
C LEU A 11 -28.18 46.91 -31.30
N SER A 12 -26.96 47.21 -30.82
CA SER A 12 -25.81 47.51 -31.72
C SER A 12 -24.38 47.38 -31.15
N VAL A 13 -24.07 46.46 -30.24
CA VAL A 13 -22.74 45.75 -30.20
C VAL A 13 -22.91 44.27 -29.79
N PHE A 14 -23.80 43.55 -30.48
CA PHE A 14 -24.02 42.10 -30.28
C PHE A 14 -22.97 41.24 -31.01
N LEU A 15 -21.82 41.84 -31.37
CA LEU A 15 -20.90 41.39 -32.42
C LEU A 15 -19.47 41.26 -31.90
N LEU A 16 -19.22 40.18 -31.14
CA LEU A 16 -17.99 39.40 -31.29
C LEU A 16 -18.10 37.97 -30.72
N LEU A 17 -19.12 37.68 -29.89
CA LEU A 17 -19.82 36.39 -29.71
C LEU A 17 -21.09 36.68 -28.89
N GLY A 18 -22.29 36.44 -29.45
CA GLY A 18 -23.56 37.05 -29.01
C GLY A 18 -24.25 36.44 -27.78
N GLU A 19 -25.22 37.19 -27.23
CA GLU A 19 -25.81 37.00 -25.90
C GLU A 19 -27.02 36.05 -25.82
N ILE A 20 -27.54 35.88 -24.59
CA ILE A 20 -28.73 35.12 -24.21
C ILE A 20 -29.89 36.08 -23.88
N ASN A 21 -31.11 35.78 -24.34
CA ASN A 21 -32.35 36.00 -23.57
C ASN A 21 -33.56 35.36 -24.29
N GLY A 22 -34.50 34.76 -23.55
CA GLY A 22 -35.70 34.12 -24.13
C GLY A 22 -36.07 32.79 -23.49
N VAL A 23 -36.75 32.88 -22.35
CA VAL A 23 -37.40 31.85 -21.51
C VAL A 23 -38.12 30.72 -22.28
N GLU A 24 -38.09 29.51 -21.69
CA GLU A 24 -38.93 28.31 -21.98
C GLU A 24 -38.88 27.67 -23.38
N GLY A 25 -38.35 26.44 -23.46
CA GLY A 25 -38.70 25.50 -24.54
C GLY A 25 -37.67 24.43 -24.91
N SER A 26 -38.09 23.17 -24.84
CA SER A 26 -37.53 22.00 -25.53
C SER A 26 -36.12 21.49 -25.16
N ASP A 27 -35.99 20.17 -25.11
CA ASP A 27 -34.74 19.46 -25.38
C ASP A 27 -34.06 19.95 -26.68
N LYS A 28 -32.73 19.83 -26.72
CA LYS A 28 -31.80 20.22 -27.81
C LYS A 28 -31.36 21.69 -27.80
N ASN A 29 -30.45 22.05 -26.88
CA ASN A 29 -29.23 22.74 -27.30
C ASN A 29 -28.09 22.70 -26.27
N GLN A 30 -27.15 21.76 -26.48
CA GLN A 30 -25.76 21.92 -26.01
C GLN A 30 -24.76 21.79 -27.18
N ARG A 31 -25.18 22.23 -28.37
CA ARG A 31 -24.33 22.49 -29.54
C ARG A 31 -24.26 24.01 -29.80
N MET A 32 -23.39 24.70 -29.07
CA MET A 32 -22.88 26.02 -29.46
C MET A 32 -21.46 26.19 -28.92
N TYR A 33 -20.71 27.12 -29.51
CA TYR A 33 -19.26 27.33 -29.31
C TYR A 33 -18.40 26.13 -29.75
N GLY A 34 -17.98 26.16 -31.03
CA GLY A 34 -17.39 25.04 -31.77
C GLY A 34 -15.94 24.66 -31.45
N PHE A 35 -15.44 24.90 -30.23
CA PHE A 35 -14.12 24.44 -29.79
C PHE A 35 -14.23 23.74 -28.44
N ARG A 36 -14.09 22.41 -28.43
CA ARG A 36 -13.97 21.58 -27.23
C ARG A 36 -12.58 20.97 -27.20
N PRO A 37 -11.72 21.28 -26.22
CA PRO A 37 -10.40 20.67 -26.13
C PRO A 37 -10.54 19.20 -25.72
N THR A 38 -9.88 18.31 -26.48
CA THR A 38 -9.72 16.89 -26.13
C THR A 38 -8.46 16.64 -25.31
N LYS A 39 -7.48 17.57 -25.37
CA LYS A 39 -6.15 17.43 -24.76
C LYS A 39 -5.68 18.70 -24.08
N LEU A 40 -5.00 18.53 -22.94
CA LEU A 40 -4.23 19.57 -22.26
C LEU A 40 -2.74 19.19 -22.29
N PHE A 41 -1.92 20.04 -22.90
CA PHE A 41 -0.45 19.97 -22.81
C PHE A 41 0.03 20.99 -21.79
N VAL A 42 0.98 20.65 -20.92
CA VAL A 42 1.37 21.52 -19.80
C VAL A 42 2.88 21.73 -19.77
N PHE A 43 3.31 22.96 -19.56
CA PHE A 43 4.71 23.39 -19.50
C PHE A 43 4.91 24.36 -18.34
N GLY A 44 6.13 24.44 -17.80
CA GLY A 44 6.52 25.32 -16.72
C GLY A 44 6.99 24.59 -15.47
N ASP A 45 6.49 25.03 -14.32
CA ASP A 45 7.10 24.87 -13.00
C ASP A 45 6.24 24.07 -11.99
N SER A 46 6.56 24.18 -10.69
CA SER A 46 5.92 23.47 -9.58
C SER A 46 4.45 23.86 -9.34
N TYR A 47 3.97 25.00 -9.84
CA TYR A 47 2.55 25.35 -9.86
C TYR A 47 1.75 24.45 -10.82
N ALA A 48 2.41 23.82 -11.79
CA ALA A 48 1.79 23.02 -12.85
C ALA A 48 2.25 21.54 -12.87
N ASP A 49 3.40 21.21 -12.28
CA ASP A 49 3.94 19.83 -12.20
C ASP A 49 3.01 18.88 -11.43
N THR A 50 2.57 17.81 -12.09
CA THR A 50 1.72 16.74 -11.52
C THR A 50 2.49 15.44 -11.21
N GLY A 51 3.83 15.47 -11.26
CA GLY A 51 4.73 14.41 -10.80
C GLY A 51 5.86 14.00 -11.77
N ASN A 52 6.51 14.94 -12.46
CA ASN A 52 7.60 14.67 -13.42
C ASN A 52 8.98 14.44 -12.78
N ILE A 53 9.24 15.00 -11.59
CA ILE A 53 10.50 14.75 -10.87
C ILE A 53 10.53 13.32 -10.35
N LYS A 54 11.71 12.67 -10.33
CA LYS A 54 11.89 11.32 -9.73
C LYS A 54 11.62 11.35 -8.22
N LYS A 55 11.08 10.24 -7.69
CA LYS A 55 10.67 10.13 -6.27
C LYS A 55 11.80 10.35 -5.25
N SER A 56 13.04 9.94 -5.57
CA SER A 56 14.20 10.18 -4.70
C SER A 56 14.72 11.63 -4.73
N LEU A 57 14.34 12.43 -5.73
CA LEU A 57 14.91 13.75 -5.99
C LEU A 57 14.01 14.95 -5.59
N SER A 58 12.81 14.72 -5.03
CA SER A 58 11.90 15.80 -4.64
C SER A 58 11.23 15.56 -3.27
N SER A 59 11.01 16.64 -2.52
CA SER A 59 10.14 16.64 -1.34
C SER A 59 8.67 16.45 -1.70
N SER A 60 8.23 16.79 -2.92
CA SER A 60 6.84 16.59 -3.38
C SER A 60 6.41 15.11 -3.51
N TRP A 61 7.36 14.19 -3.39
CA TRP A 61 7.13 12.74 -3.27
C TRP A 61 7.29 12.20 -1.84
N LYS A 62 7.40 13.10 -0.84
CA LYS A 62 7.51 12.80 0.58
C LYS A 62 6.36 13.44 1.34
N PHE A 63 5.98 12.86 2.48
CA PHE A 63 5.05 13.48 3.41
C PHE A 63 5.65 14.83 3.88
N PRO A 64 4.88 15.94 3.93
CA PRO A 64 3.42 15.98 3.98
C PRO A 64 2.70 16.28 2.65
N TYR A 65 3.41 16.45 1.53
CA TYR A 65 2.78 16.75 0.24
C TYR A 65 1.75 15.68 -0.17
N GLY A 66 0.67 16.08 -0.82
CA GLY A 66 -0.42 15.19 -1.25
C GLY A 66 -1.36 14.64 -0.16
N ILE A 67 -1.24 15.08 1.10
CA ILE A 67 -2.09 14.65 2.24
C ILE A 67 -3.60 14.89 2.05
N THR A 68 -4.02 15.92 1.32
CA THR A 68 -5.41 16.21 0.96
C THR A 68 -5.83 15.48 -0.33
N PHE A 69 -4.96 15.41 -1.34
CA PHE A 69 -5.20 14.62 -2.56
C PHE A 69 -3.90 14.09 -3.19
N PRO A 70 -3.81 12.77 -3.51
CA PRO A 70 -4.76 11.69 -3.29
C PRO A 70 -4.57 10.99 -1.92
N GLY A 71 -4.42 11.76 -0.84
CA GLY A 71 -4.16 11.24 0.52
C GLY A 71 -2.73 10.74 0.76
N LYS A 72 -1.81 10.99 -0.19
CA LYS A 72 -0.41 10.52 -0.19
C LYS A 72 0.43 11.33 -1.19
N PRO A 73 1.76 11.41 -1.02
CA PRO A 73 2.62 12.17 -1.94
C PRO A 73 2.54 11.71 -3.39
N ALA A 74 2.16 12.64 -4.27
CA ALA A 74 1.88 12.41 -5.69
C ALA A 74 2.73 13.29 -6.63
N GLY A 75 3.88 13.78 -6.15
CA GLY A 75 4.81 14.61 -6.92
C GLY A 75 4.40 16.08 -7.08
N ARG A 76 3.19 16.43 -6.63
CA ARG A 76 2.64 17.79 -6.61
C ARG A 76 3.23 18.61 -5.47
N PHE A 77 3.57 19.86 -5.74
CA PHE A 77 3.99 20.83 -4.72
C PHE A 77 2.76 21.49 -4.09
N SER A 78 1.95 20.70 -3.39
CA SER A 78 0.71 21.09 -2.70
C SER A 78 0.37 19.99 -1.66
N ASP A 79 -0.52 20.28 -0.72
CA ASP A 79 -1.20 19.21 0.06
C ASP A 79 -2.15 18.40 -0.83
N GLY A 80 -2.55 18.91 -1.99
CA GLY A 80 -3.40 18.19 -2.93
C GLY A 80 -3.19 18.59 -4.38
N ARG A 81 -4.28 18.89 -5.07
CA ARG A 81 -4.31 19.35 -6.47
C ARG A 81 -3.52 20.63 -6.69
N VAL A 82 -3.07 20.80 -7.94
CA VAL A 82 -2.36 21.99 -8.45
C VAL A 82 -3.07 22.57 -9.67
N SER A 83 -2.63 23.73 -10.18
CA SER A 83 -3.32 24.49 -11.24
C SER A 83 -3.76 23.63 -12.46
N THR A 84 -2.91 22.70 -12.89
CA THR A 84 -3.16 21.71 -13.94
C THR A 84 -4.41 20.87 -13.72
N ASP A 85 -4.64 20.39 -12.50
CA ASP A 85 -5.80 19.55 -12.18
C ASP A 85 -7.10 20.34 -12.25
N PHE A 86 -7.07 21.61 -11.80
CA PHE A 86 -8.21 22.52 -11.85
C PHE A 86 -8.52 22.98 -13.28
N LEU A 87 -7.52 23.32 -14.09
CA LEU A 87 -7.73 23.68 -15.49
C LEU A 87 -8.24 22.50 -16.31
N ALA A 88 -7.69 21.30 -16.10
CA ALA A 88 -8.18 20.09 -16.76
C ALA A 88 -9.66 19.81 -16.41
N LYS A 89 -10.02 19.89 -15.11
CA LYS A 89 -11.41 19.78 -14.66
C LYS A 89 -12.31 20.85 -15.29
N PHE A 90 -11.86 22.12 -15.35
CA PHE A 90 -12.62 23.21 -15.95
C PHE A 90 -12.88 23.01 -17.45
N VAL A 91 -11.88 22.56 -18.22
CA VAL A 91 -12.03 22.32 -19.66
C VAL A 91 -12.59 20.92 -20.02
N GLY A 92 -13.05 20.16 -19.02
CA GLY A 92 -13.83 18.93 -19.20
C GLY A 92 -13.02 17.66 -19.51
N ILE A 93 -11.73 17.61 -19.15
CA ILE A 93 -10.83 16.48 -19.44
C ILE A 93 -10.05 16.01 -18.22
N LYS A 94 -9.64 14.73 -18.20
CA LYS A 94 -8.92 14.17 -17.05
C LYS A 94 -7.49 14.72 -16.99
N SER A 95 -7.01 15.05 -15.79
CA SER A 95 -5.68 15.63 -15.58
C SER A 95 -4.57 14.86 -16.33
N PRO A 96 -3.73 15.54 -17.12
CA PRO A 96 -2.75 14.90 -18.01
C PRO A 96 -1.64 14.19 -17.23
N ILE A 97 -1.11 13.13 -17.84
CA ILE A 97 -0.02 12.32 -17.27
C ILE A 97 1.30 13.08 -17.36
N PRO A 98 2.17 13.07 -16.32
CA PRO A 98 3.51 13.62 -16.43
C PRO A 98 4.36 12.81 -17.43
N TYR A 99 5.07 13.50 -18.32
CA TYR A 99 5.96 12.98 -19.36
C TYR A 99 6.88 11.84 -18.87
N PHE A 100 7.41 11.95 -17.65
CA PHE A 100 8.26 10.91 -17.05
C PHE A 100 7.58 9.54 -16.95
N TRP A 101 6.24 9.48 -16.89
CA TRP A 101 5.45 8.24 -16.79
C TRP A 101 4.76 7.83 -18.10
N LYS A 102 5.04 8.52 -19.22
CA LYS A 102 4.31 8.34 -20.49
C LYS A 102 4.26 6.88 -20.98
N ASP A 103 5.38 6.17 -20.84
CA ASP A 103 5.58 4.80 -21.33
C ASP A 103 4.82 3.75 -20.49
N TYR A 104 4.40 4.14 -19.27
CA TYR A 104 3.73 3.29 -18.29
C TYR A 104 2.21 3.54 -18.21
N ALA A 105 1.71 4.64 -18.78
CA ALA A 105 0.34 5.11 -18.56
C ALA A 105 -0.72 4.49 -19.48
N GLY A 106 -0.32 3.91 -20.61
CA GLY A 106 -1.22 3.28 -21.59
C GLY A 106 -2.02 4.29 -22.46
N LYS A 107 -2.37 3.86 -23.68
CA LYS A 107 -2.89 4.79 -24.72
C LYS A 107 -4.14 5.58 -24.32
N LYS A 108 -5.11 5.00 -23.59
CA LYS A 108 -6.32 5.73 -23.12
C LYS A 108 -6.03 6.79 -22.03
N ARG A 109 -4.88 6.80 -21.33
CA ARG A 109 -4.52 7.92 -20.44
C ARG A 109 -3.84 9.06 -21.21
N LEU A 110 -3.05 8.73 -22.23
CA LEU A 110 -2.38 9.70 -23.09
C LEU A 110 -3.37 10.53 -23.93
N GLN A 111 -4.58 10.00 -24.20
CA GLN A 111 -5.61 10.68 -25.01
C GLN A 111 -6.04 12.07 -24.48
N TYR A 112 -5.80 12.38 -23.20
CA TYR A 112 -6.13 13.66 -22.55
C TYR A 112 -4.98 14.68 -22.60
N GLY A 113 -3.87 14.35 -23.26
CA GLY A 113 -2.65 15.18 -23.29
C GLY A 113 -1.63 14.78 -22.23
N MET A 114 -0.60 15.61 -22.07
CA MET A 114 0.62 15.28 -21.33
C MET A 114 1.21 16.51 -20.62
N ASN A 115 1.71 16.31 -19.41
CA ASN A 115 2.36 17.34 -18.61
C ASN A 115 3.88 17.23 -18.70
N PHE A 116 4.54 18.29 -19.15
CA PHE A 116 6.00 18.41 -19.27
C PHE A 116 6.61 19.33 -18.21
N ALA A 117 5.82 19.99 -17.35
CA ALA A 117 6.29 20.89 -16.30
C ALA A 117 7.13 20.16 -15.24
N TYR A 118 8.18 20.82 -14.73
CA TYR A 118 9.08 20.30 -13.69
C TYR A 118 9.20 21.30 -12.52
N GLY A 119 8.96 20.85 -11.29
CA GLY A 119 9.09 21.68 -10.10
C GLY A 119 10.45 22.38 -9.95
N GLY A 120 10.43 23.65 -9.55
CA GLY A 120 11.62 24.49 -9.37
C GLY A 120 12.33 24.94 -10.66
N THR A 121 11.88 24.52 -11.84
CA THR A 121 12.39 24.99 -13.13
C THR A 121 11.77 26.33 -13.55
N GLY A 122 12.32 26.95 -14.58
CA GLY A 122 11.89 28.24 -15.10
C GLY A 122 11.96 28.32 -16.62
N VAL A 123 11.86 29.53 -17.15
CA VAL A 123 12.04 29.82 -18.57
C VAL A 123 13.50 29.58 -18.96
N PHE A 124 14.44 29.90 -18.09
CA PHE A 124 15.87 29.60 -18.19
C PHE A 124 16.33 28.58 -17.12
N ASN A 125 17.63 28.28 -17.09
CA ASN A 125 18.24 27.39 -16.10
C ASN A 125 18.28 28.05 -14.70
N THR A 126 17.44 27.53 -13.80
CA THR A 126 17.34 27.97 -12.39
C THR A 126 18.49 27.40 -11.54
N GLN A 127 18.36 27.43 -10.21
CA GLN A 127 19.25 26.66 -9.32
C GLN A 127 18.94 25.15 -9.31
N VAL A 128 17.79 24.73 -9.84
CA VAL A 128 17.39 23.32 -9.90
C VAL A 128 17.83 22.73 -11.25
N PRO A 129 18.70 21.70 -11.28
CA PRO A 129 19.27 21.15 -12.53
C PRO A 129 18.29 20.18 -13.23
N LEU A 130 17.09 20.68 -13.54
CA LEU A 130 16.01 19.96 -14.21
C LEU A 130 15.58 20.71 -15.49
N PRO A 131 14.82 20.08 -16.41
CA PRO A 131 14.50 20.63 -17.72
C PRO A 131 13.81 22.01 -17.68
N ASN A 132 14.48 23.05 -18.18
CA ASN A 132 13.89 24.37 -18.40
C ASN A 132 12.76 24.31 -19.45
N MET A 133 11.95 25.36 -19.55
CA MET A 133 10.79 25.40 -20.45
C MET A 133 11.13 25.10 -21.92
N THR A 134 12.29 25.52 -22.43
CA THR A 134 12.72 25.18 -23.80
C THR A 134 12.93 23.67 -23.96
N THR A 135 13.60 23.02 -23.00
CA THR A 135 13.80 21.56 -22.99
C THR A 135 12.49 20.78 -22.78
N GLN A 136 11.53 21.32 -22.03
CA GLN A 136 10.20 20.74 -21.93
C GLN A 136 9.45 20.78 -23.27
N ILE A 137 9.63 21.84 -24.07
CA ILE A 137 9.09 21.94 -25.43
C ILE A 137 9.86 21.03 -26.41
N ASP A 138 11.16 20.81 -26.20
CA ASP A 138 11.93 19.79 -26.95
C ASP A 138 11.36 18.39 -26.72
N PHE A 139 11.02 18.03 -25.47
CA PHE A 139 10.35 16.75 -25.16
C PHE A 139 9.00 16.60 -25.87
N PHE A 140 8.19 17.66 -25.92
CA PHE A 140 6.94 17.67 -26.67
C PHE A 140 7.19 17.48 -28.17
N GLN A 141 8.09 18.27 -28.77
CA GLN A 141 8.45 18.17 -30.19
C GLN A 141 9.02 16.79 -30.57
N ASN A 142 9.76 16.14 -29.68
CA ASN A 142 10.27 14.79 -29.91
C ASN A 142 9.14 13.74 -29.99
N ILE A 143 8.09 13.85 -29.15
CA ILE A 143 6.90 13.01 -29.29
C ILE A 143 6.17 13.30 -30.61
N LEU A 144 6.07 14.58 -31.02
CA LEU A 144 5.45 14.93 -32.30
C LEU A 144 6.20 14.34 -33.49
N THR A 145 7.52 14.29 -33.40
CA THR A 145 8.41 13.79 -34.47
C THR A 145 8.44 12.25 -34.52
N ALA A 146 8.22 11.58 -33.38
CA ALA A 146 8.06 10.12 -33.31
C ALA A 146 6.72 9.63 -33.89
N GLY A 147 5.64 10.41 -33.75
CA GLY A 147 4.33 10.12 -34.36
C GLY A 147 3.60 8.89 -33.80
N ASP A 148 4.08 8.34 -32.68
CA ASP A 148 3.64 7.08 -32.08
C ASP A 148 2.56 7.24 -30.98
N ILE A 149 2.56 8.41 -30.33
CA ILE A 149 1.61 8.80 -29.26
C ILE A 149 0.57 9.82 -29.75
N TYR A 150 0.97 10.80 -30.56
CA TYR A 150 0.10 11.88 -31.05
C TYR A 150 0.31 12.18 -32.54
N SER A 151 -0.75 12.62 -33.21
CA SER A 151 -0.80 12.93 -34.64
C SER A 151 -1.20 14.39 -34.89
N SER A 152 -0.88 14.95 -36.07
CA SER A 152 -1.08 16.38 -36.36
C SER A 152 -2.54 16.87 -36.21
N SER A 153 -3.53 15.99 -36.32
CA SER A 153 -4.94 16.31 -36.08
C SER A 153 -5.27 16.50 -34.60
N ASP A 154 -4.55 15.86 -33.68
CA ASP A 154 -4.79 15.93 -32.23
C ASP A 154 -4.64 17.35 -31.66
N PHE A 155 -3.81 18.20 -32.29
CA PHE A 155 -3.53 19.55 -31.80
C PHE A 155 -4.61 20.58 -32.16
N THR A 156 -5.41 20.29 -33.20
CA THR A 156 -6.55 21.13 -33.63
C THR A 156 -7.64 21.26 -32.57
N SER A 157 -7.70 20.31 -31.63
CA SER A 157 -8.56 20.33 -30.44
C SER A 157 -7.75 20.24 -29.14
N SER A 158 -6.59 20.91 -29.08
CA SER A 158 -5.75 20.95 -27.88
C SER A 158 -5.64 22.35 -27.28
N VAL A 159 -5.51 22.39 -25.95
CA VAL A 159 -5.08 23.55 -25.18
C VAL A 159 -3.67 23.28 -24.65
N ALA A 160 -2.81 24.29 -24.58
CA ALA A 160 -1.63 24.26 -23.72
C ALA A 160 -1.80 25.18 -22.51
N LEU A 161 -1.23 24.79 -21.37
CA LEU A 161 -0.97 25.63 -20.20
C LEU A 161 0.53 25.88 -20.10
N VAL A 162 0.94 27.14 -20.02
CA VAL A 162 2.36 27.54 -19.92
C VAL A 162 2.56 28.38 -18.66
N SER A 163 3.00 27.73 -17.57
CA SER A 163 3.21 28.36 -16.27
C SER A 163 4.59 29.03 -16.15
N VAL A 164 4.63 30.21 -15.51
CA VAL A 164 5.86 30.89 -15.09
C VAL A 164 5.64 31.44 -13.68
N ALA A 165 5.90 30.63 -12.64
CA ALA A 165 5.68 31.02 -11.24
C ALA A 165 6.87 31.75 -10.57
N GLY A 166 7.88 32.17 -11.33
CA GLY A 166 8.92 33.11 -10.87
C GLY A 166 10.29 32.55 -10.45
N ASN A 167 10.57 31.26 -10.66
CA ASN A 167 11.84 30.62 -10.27
C ASN A 167 13.09 31.25 -10.93
N ASP A 168 12.94 31.84 -12.13
CA ASP A 168 13.96 32.65 -12.79
C ASP A 168 14.39 33.87 -11.93
N TYR A 169 13.44 34.53 -11.27
CA TYR A 169 13.69 35.70 -10.43
C TYR A 169 14.32 35.32 -9.09
N SER A 170 13.86 34.24 -8.47
CA SER A 170 14.53 33.65 -7.31
C SER A 170 15.99 33.29 -7.62
N THR A 171 16.24 32.74 -8.82
CA THR A 171 17.60 32.43 -9.29
C THR A 171 18.44 33.68 -9.56
N PHE A 172 17.85 34.74 -10.11
CA PHE A 172 18.52 36.02 -10.33
C PHE A 172 18.97 36.64 -9.00
N ILE A 173 18.08 36.68 -8.00
CA ILE A 173 18.36 37.17 -6.64
C ILE A 173 19.46 36.33 -5.98
N ALA A 174 19.33 35.00 -6.00
CA ALA A 174 20.27 34.09 -5.36
C ALA A 174 21.67 34.03 -6.04
N ARG A 175 21.84 34.67 -7.20
CA ARG A 175 23.14 34.91 -7.86
C ARG A 175 23.73 36.30 -7.54
N ASN A 176 23.14 37.06 -6.62
CA ASN A 176 23.57 38.39 -6.18
C ASN A 176 23.76 39.40 -7.34
N ARG A 177 22.95 39.31 -8.39
CA ARG A 177 23.00 40.27 -9.51
C ARG A 177 22.49 41.66 -9.10
N PRO A 178 23.01 42.75 -9.68
CA PRO A 178 22.54 44.11 -9.39
C PRO A 178 21.04 44.29 -9.62
N ASN A 179 20.35 44.93 -8.67
CA ASN A 179 18.91 45.25 -8.79
C ASN A 179 18.59 46.15 -10.00
N SER A 180 19.58 46.89 -10.52
CA SER A 180 19.47 47.68 -11.76
C SER A 180 19.30 46.82 -13.02
N GLU A 181 19.79 45.58 -13.03
CA GLU A 181 19.63 44.64 -14.15
C GLU A 181 18.27 43.92 -14.12
N PHE A 182 17.54 43.96 -13.00
CA PHE A 182 16.30 43.20 -12.77
C PHE A 182 15.20 43.52 -13.82
N PRO A 183 14.92 44.80 -14.18
CA PRO A 183 13.92 45.10 -15.21
C PRO A 183 14.28 44.56 -16.59
N ALA A 184 15.58 44.58 -16.94
CA ALA A 184 16.08 44.03 -18.19
C ALA A 184 15.97 42.49 -18.20
N PHE A 185 16.22 41.83 -17.06
CA PHE A 185 16.05 40.39 -16.93
C PHE A 185 14.57 39.96 -16.95
N ILE A 186 13.66 40.74 -16.35
CA ILE A 186 12.20 40.54 -16.52
C ILE A 186 11.83 40.57 -18.00
N LYS A 187 12.35 41.54 -18.76
CA LYS A 187 12.13 41.60 -20.21
C LYS A 187 12.68 40.33 -20.90
N GLN A 188 13.89 39.88 -20.58
CA GLN A 188 14.46 38.64 -21.15
C GLN A 188 13.59 37.40 -20.87
N VAL A 189 13.03 37.26 -19.67
CA VAL A 189 12.12 36.16 -19.32
C VAL A 189 10.82 36.26 -20.13
N VAL A 190 10.24 37.45 -20.30
CA VAL A 190 9.04 37.65 -21.14
C VAL A 190 9.33 37.42 -22.61
N ASP A 191 10.45 37.93 -23.14
CA ASP A 191 10.86 37.75 -24.54
C ASP A 191 11.03 36.26 -24.88
N GLN A 192 11.70 35.49 -24.00
CA GLN A 192 11.83 34.04 -24.18
C GLN A 192 10.50 33.30 -23.96
N THR A 193 9.61 33.82 -23.10
CA THR A 193 8.25 33.29 -22.98
C THR A 193 7.47 33.51 -24.28
N GLU A 194 7.58 34.68 -24.93
CA GLU A 194 6.97 34.93 -26.25
C GLU A 194 7.48 33.93 -27.29
N VAL A 195 8.79 33.67 -27.34
CA VAL A 195 9.40 32.66 -28.22
C VAL A 195 8.89 31.25 -27.92
N ASN A 196 8.75 30.88 -26.65
CA ASN A 196 8.25 29.57 -26.23
C ASN A 196 6.76 29.38 -26.59
N LEU A 197 5.93 30.41 -26.37
CA LEU A 197 4.52 30.44 -26.76
C LEU A 197 4.35 30.33 -28.29
N ARG A 198 5.12 31.12 -29.04
CA ARG A 198 5.21 31.08 -30.50
C ARG A 198 5.60 29.69 -31.01
N ARG A 199 6.57 29.03 -30.35
CA ARG A 199 6.99 27.66 -30.67
C ARG A 199 5.90 26.63 -30.41
N ILE A 200 5.21 26.68 -29.27
CA ILE A 200 4.10 25.75 -28.95
C ILE A 200 2.93 25.91 -29.95
N HIS A 201 2.61 27.14 -30.38
CA HIS A 201 1.62 27.36 -31.44
C HIS A 201 2.09 26.83 -32.81
N ALA A 202 3.37 27.03 -33.16
CA ALA A 202 3.96 26.51 -34.40
C ALA A 202 4.00 24.97 -34.44
N LEU A 203 4.14 24.32 -33.29
CA LEU A 203 3.99 22.85 -33.13
C LEU A 203 2.52 22.37 -33.21
N GLY A 204 1.55 23.28 -33.38
CA GLY A 204 0.18 22.96 -33.80
C GLY A 204 -0.93 23.33 -32.80
N VAL A 205 -0.60 23.64 -31.53
CA VAL A 205 -1.59 23.89 -30.48
C VAL A 205 -2.36 25.18 -30.73
N LYS A 206 -3.70 25.12 -30.82
CA LYS A 206 -4.55 26.25 -31.26
C LYS A 206 -5.12 27.15 -30.16
N LYS A 207 -4.99 26.78 -28.89
CA LYS A 207 -5.31 27.65 -27.75
C LYS A 207 -4.25 27.49 -26.66
N ILE A 208 -3.68 28.59 -26.18
CA ILE A 208 -2.58 28.57 -25.22
C ILE A 208 -2.92 29.51 -24.06
N ALA A 209 -3.15 28.92 -22.89
CA ALA A 209 -3.41 29.60 -21.64
C ALA A 209 -2.08 29.90 -20.92
N VAL A 210 -1.90 31.16 -20.52
CA VAL A 210 -0.68 31.66 -19.90
C VAL A 210 -1.06 32.39 -18.62
N PRO A 211 -0.77 31.85 -17.43
CA PRO A 211 -1.02 32.56 -16.19
C PRO A 211 -0.17 33.83 -16.11
N LEU A 212 -0.78 34.92 -15.65
CA LEU A 212 -0.05 36.06 -15.13
C LEU A 212 0.66 35.65 -13.84
N LEU A 213 1.90 36.07 -13.69
CA LEU A 213 2.75 35.82 -12.52
C LEU A 213 2.01 36.29 -11.26
N GLN A 214 1.86 35.39 -10.29
CA GLN A 214 1.24 35.66 -9.00
C GLN A 214 2.04 36.72 -8.21
N PRO A 215 1.44 37.46 -7.25
CA PRO A 215 2.14 38.47 -6.47
C PRO A 215 3.25 37.84 -5.61
N LEU A 216 4.48 37.78 -6.16
CA LEU A 216 5.65 37.19 -5.52
C LEU A 216 5.97 37.83 -4.16
N GLY A 217 5.73 39.13 -4.02
CA GLY A 217 5.89 39.85 -2.76
C GLY A 217 4.90 39.43 -1.68
N CYS A 218 3.83 38.70 -2.02
CA CYS A 218 2.88 38.10 -1.09
C CYS A 218 3.17 36.62 -0.76
N LEU A 219 4.20 36.00 -1.34
CA LEU A 219 4.54 34.61 -1.02
C LEU A 219 5.07 34.48 0.43
N PRO A 220 4.77 33.39 1.15
CA PRO A 220 5.21 33.17 2.52
C PRO A 220 6.71 33.37 2.78
N GLY A 221 7.58 32.91 1.87
CA GLY A 221 9.03 33.10 1.95
C GLY A 221 9.49 34.57 1.90
N ILE A 222 8.60 35.49 1.50
CA ILE A 222 8.81 36.94 1.53
C ILE A 222 8.07 37.58 2.71
N THR A 223 6.80 37.21 2.92
CA THR A 223 5.96 37.83 3.95
C THR A 223 6.35 37.45 5.38
N VAL A 224 7.14 36.38 5.56
CA VAL A 224 7.79 36.01 6.84
C VAL A 224 8.58 37.17 7.45
N ALA A 225 9.22 38.02 6.64
CA ALA A 225 9.93 39.23 7.09
C ALA A 225 9.00 40.32 7.68
N SER A 226 7.69 40.08 7.66
CA SER A 226 6.66 40.89 8.31
C SER A 226 5.78 40.09 9.28
N SER A 227 6.22 38.91 9.71
CA SER A 227 5.41 37.93 10.47
C SER A 227 4.09 37.58 9.74
N PHE A 228 4.17 37.42 8.42
CA PHE A 228 3.06 37.12 7.51
C PHE A 228 1.94 38.18 7.48
N GLN A 229 2.21 39.44 7.88
CA GLN A 229 1.19 40.49 7.97
C GLN A 229 0.98 41.30 6.68
N ARG A 230 2.01 41.47 5.83
CA ARG A 230 1.92 42.30 4.61
C ARG A 230 2.80 41.79 3.47
N CYS A 231 2.40 42.13 2.24
CA CYS A 231 3.20 41.87 1.05
C CYS A 231 4.35 42.89 0.89
N ASN A 232 5.40 42.49 0.17
CA ASN A 232 6.47 43.37 -0.29
C ASN A 232 6.06 44.07 -1.61
N GLU A 233 5.61 45.32 -1.51
CA GLU A 233 5.15 46.07 -2.69
C GLU A 233 6.25 46.40 -3.71
N SER A 234 7.52 46.47 -3.30
CA SER A 234 8.63 46.64 -4.25
C SER A 234 8.82 45.42 -5.14
N GLN A 235 8.64 44.20 -4.59
CA GLN A 235 8.62 42.98 -5.39
C GLN A 235 7.34 42.86 -6.21
N ASN A 236 6.17 43.23 -5.66
CA ASN A 236 4.93 43.26 -6.44
C ASN A 236 4.98 44.30 -7.58
N ALA A 237 5.77 45.38 -7.48
CA ALA A 237 6.01 46.30 -8.58
C ALA A 237 6.77 45.65 -9.76
N LEU A 238 7.75 44.79 -9.47
CA LEU A 238 8.46 43.98 -10.47
C LEU A 238 7.53 42.93 -11.11
N VAL A 239 6.61 42.35 -10.34
CA VAL A 239 5.55 41.45 -10.87
C VAL A 239 4.57 42.20 -11.78
N LYS A 240 4.13 43.41 -11.39
CA LYS A 240 3.28 44.28 -12.23
C LYS A 240 3.99 44.63 -13.57
N LEU A 241 5.31 44.85 -13.54
CA LEU A 241 6.11 45.03 -14.77
C LEU A 241 6.14 43.77 -15.64
N HIS A 242 6.41 42.59 -15.05
CA HIS A 242 6.36 41.32 -15.80
C HIS A 242 4.99 41.08 -16.44
N ASN A 243 3.91 41.23 -15.69
CA ASN A 243 2.55 40.99 -16.17
C ASN A 243 2.15 41.97 -17.28
N SER A 244 2.52 43.25 -17.17
CA SER A 244 2.30 44.23 -18.24
C SER A 244 3.04 43.87 -19.52
N LEU A 245 4.32 43.47 -19.42
CA LEU A 245 5.11 43.04 -20.58
C LEU A 245 4.57 41.72 -21.18
N LEU A 246 4.14 40.77 -20.36
CA LEU A 246 3.55 39.50 -20.81
C LEU A 246 2.19 39.73 -21.50
N GLN A 247 1.37 40.64 -21.01
CA GLN A 247 0.12 41.05 -21.67
C GLN A 247 0.40 41.71 -23.03
N GLN A 248 1.43 42.56 -23.14
CA GLN A 248 1.86 43.13 -24.43
C GLN A 248 2.35 42.05 -25.41
N ALA A 249 3.15 41.09 -24.94
CA ALA A 249 3.61 39.96 -25.74
C ALA A 249 2.45 39.06 -26.22
N VAL A 250 1.46 38.78 -25.35
CA VAL A 250 0.26 38.01 -25.69
C VAL A 250 -0.64 38.78 -26.68
N ALA A 251 -0.79 40.10 -26.54
CA ALA A 251 -1.53 40.92 -27.50
C ALA A 251 -0.88 40.85 -28.90
N LYS A 252 0.43 41.13 -28.98
CA LYS A 252 1.25 41.01 -30.20
C LYS A 252 1.11 39.63 -30.87
N LEU A 253 1.20 38.54 -30.09
CA LEU A 253 1.05 37.17 -30.60
C LEU A 253 -0.38 36.87 -31.13
N ASN A 254 -1.41 37.50 -30.56
CA ASN A 254 -2.78 37.41 -31.06
C ASN A 254 -2.96 38.23 -32.35
N ASP A 255 -2.39 39.43 -32.46
CA ASP A 255 -2.41 40.25 -33.68
C ASP A 255 -1.73 39.53 -34.86
N GLU A 256 -0.56 38.93 -34.60
CA GLU A 256 0.19 38.13 -35.58
C GLU A 256 -0.58 36.88 -36.04
N THR A 257 -1.31 36.21 -35.14
CA THR A 257 -2.12 35.02 -35.48
C THR A 257 -3.54 35.34 -35.96
N LYS A 258 -3.97 36.61 -35.88
CA LYS A 258 -5.30 37.12 -36.23
C LYS A 258 -6.46 36.37 -35.57
N GLN A 259 -6.20 35.78 -34.41
CA GLN A 259 -7.13 34.98 -33.62
C GLN A 259 -6.82 35.14 -32.13
N SER A 260 -7.78 34.87 -31.26
CA SER A 260 -7.59 34.80 -29.79
C SER A 260 -6.86 33.51 -29.38
N THR A 261 -5.69 33.28 -29.95
CA THR A 261 -4.86 32.07 -29.79
C THR A 261 -4.29 31.96 -28.38
N PHE A 262 -3.82 33.08 -27.84
CA PHE A 262 -3.13 33.20 -26.56
C PHE A 262 -4.03 33.91 -25.55
N ILE A 263 -4.21 33.33 -24.37
CA ILE A 263 -5.18 33.76 -23.35
C ILE A 263 -4.48 33.91 -22.00
N THR A 264 -4.54 35.10 -21.39
CA THR A 264 -3.98 35.33 -20.05
C THR A 264 -4.95 34.87 -18.96
N ILE A 265 -4.48 34.05 -18.01
CA ILE A 265 -5.21 33.74 -16.77
C ILE A 265 -4.71 34.68 -15.67
N ASP A 266 -5.56 35.58 -15.18
CA ASP A 266 -5.18 36.57 -14.16
C ASP A 266 -5.15 35.97 -12.74
N LEU A 267 -4.14 35.15 -12.48
CA LEU A 267 -3.85 34.68 -11.12
C LEU A 267 -3.41 35.85 -10.22
N TYR A 268 -2.81 36.91 -10.76
CA TYR A 268 -2.31 38.03 -9.96
C TYR A 268 -3.44 38.69 -9.15
N ASN A 269 -4.52 39.10 -9.82
CA ASN A 269 -5.67 39.71 -9.14
C ASN A 269 -6.54 38.68 -8.41
N ALA A 270 -6.59 37.42 -8.86
CA ALA A 270 -7.26 36.35 -8.11
C ALA A 270 -6.59 36.13 -6.74
N PHE A 271 -5.26 36.05 -6.68
CA PHE A 271 -4.50 35.93 -5.42
C PHE A 271 -4.78 37.13 -4.51
N LEU A 272 -4.64 38.36 -5.02
CA LEU A 272 -4.91 39.58 -4.23
C LEU A 272 -6.34 39.67 -3.71
N THR A 273 -7.33 39.18 -4.45
CA THR A 273 -8.75 39.23 -4.03
C THR A 273 -9.04 38.18 -2.96
N VAL A 274 -8.44 36.98 -3.01
CA VAL A 274 -8.49 36.02 -1.89
C VAL A 274 -7.84 36.62 -0.64
N PHE A 275 -6.68 37.28 -0.78
CA PHE A 275 -5.97 37.89 0.35
C PHE A 275 -6.78 39.03 1.00
N LYS A 276 -7.32 39.94 0.18
CA LYS A 276 -8.14 41.07 0.63
C LYS A 276 -9.41 40.62 1.37
N ASN A 277 -10.10 39.61 0.83
CA ASN A 277 -11.37 39.14 1.37
C ASN A 277 -11.19 37.98 2.39
N LYS A 278 -9.96 37.57 2.70
CA LYS A 278 -9.65 36.37 3.50
C LYS A 278 -10.40 35.11 3.04
N GLY A 279 -10.66 34.97 1.74
CA GLY A 279 -11.43 33.86 1.17
C GLY A 279 -12.94 33.85 1.50
N ALA A 280 -13.50 34.89 2.12
CA ALA A 280 -14.91 34.95 2.55
C ALA A 280 -15.92 35.20 1.41
N ASN A 281 -15.69 34.61 0.23
CA ASN A 281 -16.59 34.67 -0.93
C ASN A 281 -17.41 33.36 -1.03
N PRO A 282 -18.62 33.36 -1.64
CA PRO A 282 -19.46 32.17 -1.70
C PRO A 282 -18.74 30.96 -2.32
N GLY A 283 -18.73 29.82 -1.62
CA GLY A 283 -18.07 28.59 -2.08
C GLY A 283 -16.54 28.54 -1.89
N SER A 284 -15.96 29.49 -1.17
CA SER A 284 -14.53 29.53 -0.79
C SER A 284 -14.35 29.32 0.72
N THR A 285 -13.23 28.72 1.13
CA THR A 285 -12.89 28.56 2.54
C THR A 285 -12.32 29.87 3.11
N THR A 286 -12.65 30.21 4.36
CA THR A 286 -12.16 31.44 5.01
C THR A 286 -10.76 31.23 5.60
N PHE A 287 -9.78 31.95 5.06
CA PHE A 287 -8.38 31.90 5.46
C PHE A 287 -8.04 32.99 6.49
N GLN A 288 -7.90 32.64 7.77
CA GLN A 288 -7.66 33.65 8.83
C GLN A 288 -6.34 34.43 8.64
N SER A 289 -5.30 33.76 8.13
CA SER A 289 -3.97 34.34 7.84
C SER A 289 -3.51 33.90 6.45
N PRO A 290 -4.04 34.47 5.35
CA PRO A 290 -3.86 33.92 4.00
C PRO A 290 -2.43 34.05 3.45
N LEU A 291 -1.59 34.87 4.08
CA LEU A 291 -0.16 35.00 3.75
C LEU A 291 0.73 34.06 4.60
N LYS A 292 0.17 33.39 5.62
CA LYS A 292 0.87 32.39 6.43
C LYS A 292 0.72 31.02 5.78
N PRO A 293 1.81 30.24 5.61
CA PRO A 293 1.75 28.90 5.08
C PRO A 293 1.37 27.90 6.16
N CYS A 294 0.80 26.76 5.77
CA CYS A 294 0.51 25.68 6.69
C CYS A 294 1.77 24.95 7.15
N CYS A 295 2.71 24.71 6.25
CA CYS A 295 3.88 23.87 6.43
C CYS A 295 5.16 24.72 6.42
N VAL A 296 5.87 24.78 7.56
CA VAL A 296 7.11 25.55 7.72
C VAL A 296 8.20 24.74 8.39
N GLY A 297 9.46 25.02 8.06
CA GLY A 297 10.60 24.47 8.80
C GLY A 297 10.59 24.87 10.28
N VAL A 298 11.16 24.03 11.15
CA VAL A 298 11.33 24.34 12.59
C VAL A 298 12.42 25.39 12.85
N SER A 299 13.32 25.59 11.88
CA SER A 299 14.27 26.70 11.81
C SER A 299 14.35 27.20 10.36
N SER A 300 15.05 28.31 10.12
CA SER A 300 15.33 28.84 8.78
C SER A 300 16.20 27.96 7.89
N GLU A 301 16.77 26.88 8.43
CA GLU A 301 17.60 25.91 7.70
C GLU A 301 16.75 24.82 7.02
N TYR A 302 15.48 24.69 7.43
CA TYR A 302 14.58 23.62 7.00
C TYR A 302 13.34 24.17 6.27
N PHE A 303 12.71 23.32 5.48
CA PHE A 303 11.54 23.63 4.66
C PHE A 303 10.47 22.53 4.79
N CYS A 304 9.32 22.71 4.13
CA CYS A 304 8.24 21.72 4.19
C CYS A 304 8.70 20.35 3.66
N GLY A 305 8.51 19.28 4.45
CA GLY A 305 9.01 17.95 4.11
C GLY A 305 10.51 17.73 4.32
N SER A 306 11.23 18.66 4.95
CA SER A 306 12.59 18.42 5.44
C SER A 306 12.60 17.40 6.59
N VAL A 307 13.58 16.50 6.53
CA VAL A 307 13.96 15.65 7.66
C VAL A 307 15.45 15.80 7.91
N ASP A 308 15.90 15.55 9.14
CA ASP A 308 17.34 15.43 9.41
C ASP A 308 17.90 14.06 8.99
N GLU A 309 19.17 13.84 9.28
CA GLU A 309 19.89 12.59 9.01
C GLU A 309 19.29 11.35 9.70
N LYS A 310 18.44 11.55 10.72
CA LYS A 310 17.73 10.49 11.46
C LYS A 310 16.31 10.26 10.93
N GLY A 311 15.86 11.05 9.95
CA GLY A 311 14.50 11.02 9.44
C GLY A 311 13.50 11.83 10.26
N GLU A 312 13.94 12.57 11.29
CA GLU A 312 13.05 13.35 12.14
C GLU A 312 12.49 14.57 11.42
N LYS A 313 11.19 14.85 11.62
CA LYS A 313 10.50 15.94 10.92
C LYS A 313 11.05 17.29 11.36
N LYS A 314 11.67 18.02 10.43
CA LYS A 314 12.15 19.41 10.68
C LYS A 314 11.20 20.45 10.12
N TYR A 315 9.90 20.14 10.10
CA TYR A 315 8.83 21.06 9.77
C TYR A 315 7.62 20.79 10.66
N VAL A 316 6.82 21.83 10.89
CA VAL A 316 5.48 21.72 11.47
C VAL A 316 4.42 21.90 10.38
N ILE A 317 3.24 21.34 10.60
CA ILE A 317 2.04 21.53 9.77
C ILE A 317 1.00 22.23 10.65
N CYS A 318 0.25 23.16 10.09
CA CYS A 318 -0.89 23.79 10.75
C CYS A 318 -2.02 22.77 11.01
N ASP A 319 -2.79 22.99 12.08
CA ASP A 319 -3.82 22.05 12.56
C ASP A 319 -4.94 21.78 11.55
N ASN A 320 -5.17 22.71 10.61
CA ASN A 320 -6.16 22.57 9.55
C ASN A 320 -5.61 23.10 8.19
N PRO A 321 -5.01 22.22 7.36
CA PRO A 321 -4.53 22.58 6.02
C PRO A 321 -5.60 23.21 5.11
N LYS A 322 -6.86 22.81 5.24
CA LYS A 322 -7.97 23.37 4.44
C LYS A 322 -8.26 24.84 4.78
N ALA A 323 -7.90 25.29 5.99
CA ALA A 323 -8.03 26.68 6.43
C ALA A 323 -6.78 27.55 6.13
N ALA A 324 -5.77 27.01 5.45
CA ALA A 324 -4.58 27.72 4.99
C ALA A 324 -4.60 27.89 3.46
N PHE A 325 -4.28 29.08 2.96
CA PHE A 325 -4.21 29.34 1.51
C PHE A 325 -2.89 28.84 0.92
N PHE A 326 -1.76 29.09 1.61
CA PHE A 326 -0.46 28.57 1.24
C PHE A 326 -0.17 27.26 1.96
N TRP A 327 0.34 26.29 1.20
CA TRP A 327 0.84 25.04 1.73
C TRP A 327 2.22 25.22 2.34
N ASP A 328 3.18 25.73 1.57
CA ASP A 328 4.57 25.90 2.00
C ASP A 328 5.09 27.33 1.71
N GLY A 329 6.41 27.52 1.73
CA GLY A 329 7.09 28.79 1.46
C GLY A 329 6.67 29.52 0.16
N SER A 330 6.11 28.81 -0.82
CA SER A 330 5.74 29.36 -2.13
C SER A 330 4.42 28.85 -2.71
N HIS A 331 3.99 27.62 -2.41
CA HIS A 331 2.90 26.96 -3.15
C HIS A 331 1.54 27.04 -2.43
N PRO A 332 0.41 27.26 -3.13
CA PRO A 332 -0.93 27.15 -2.54
C PRO A 332 -1.30 25.71 -2.12
N THR A 333 -2.22 25.57 -1.17
CA THR A 333 -2.91 24.30 -0.86
C THR A 333 -3.92 23.93 -1.96
N GLU A 334 -4.53 22.75 -1.90
CA GLU A 334 -5.69 22.41 -2.73
C GLU A 334 -6.85 23.38 -2.49
N GLU A 335 -7.13 23.78 -1.24
CA GLU A 335 -8.15 24.79 -0.95
C GLU A 335 -7.73 26.20 -1.38
N GLY A 336 -6.44 26.52 -1.34
CA GLY A 336 -5.88 27.74 -1.90
C GLY A 336 -6.03 27.79 -3.42
N TRP A 337 -5.67 26.72 -4.13
CA TRP A 337 -5.88 26.57 -5.56
C TRP A 337 -7.36 26.54 -5.93
N ARG A 338 -8.20 25.84 -5.17
CA ARG A 338 -9.66 25.79 -5.33
C ARG A 338 -10.23 27.19 -5.19
N SER A 339 -9.92 27.89 -4.10
CA SER A 339 -10.40 29.26 -3.87
C SER A 339 -9.86 30.23 -4.92
N ASN A 340 -8.63 30.06 -5.39
CA ASN A 340 -8.06 30.92 -6.42
C ASN A 340 -8.68 30.70 -7.81
N MET A 341 -8.84 29.44 -8.24
CA MET A 341 -9.45 29.07 -9.51
C MET A 341 -10.96 29.30 -9.50
N SER A 342 -11.64 28.93 -8.41
CA SER A 342 -13.04 29.31 -8.18
C SER A 342 -13.20 30.81 -8.20
N LEU A 343 -12.31 31.61 -7.60
CA LEU A 343 -12.41 33.08 -7.63
C LEU A 343 -11.98 33.69 -8.97
N TRP A 344 -11.13 33.04 -9.78
CA TRP A 344 -10.91 33.45 -11.17
C TRP A 344 -12.18 33.24 -12.01
N LEU A 345 -12.83 32.07 -11.87
CA LEU A 345 -14.14 31.79 -12.46
C LEU A 345 -15.24 32.71 -11.90
N PHE A 346 -15.19 33.02 -10.61
CA PHE A 346 -16.11 33.96 -9.97
C PHE A 346 -15.87 35.37 -10.48
N ILE A 347 -14.64 35.87 -10.60
CA ILE A 347 -14.38 37.20 -11.19
C ILE A 347 -14.87 37.27 -12.66
N LEU A 348 -14.83 36.15 -13.38
CA LEU A 348 -15.47 35.98 -14.69
C LEU A 348 -17.02 36.14 -14.65
N CYS A 349 -17.66 35.81 -13.52
CA CYS A 349 -19.11 35.84 -13.31
C CYS A 349 -19.62 36.96 -12.39
N PHE A 350 -18.77 37.60 -11.58
CA PHE A 350 -19.13 38.44 -10.42
C PHE A 350 -18.77 39.92 -10.62
N TYR A 351 -18.47 40.28 -11.88
CA TYR A 351 -19.02 41.52 -12.45
C TYR A 351 -20.58 41.54 -12.43
N LEU A 352 -21.24 40.43 -12.03
CA LEU A 352 -22.69 40.31 -11.84
C LEU A 352 -23.07 39.88 -10.39
N VAL A 353 -23.39 40.87 -9.53
CA VAL A 353 -24.27 40.78 -8.32
C VAL A 353 -23.73 40.07 -7.05
N ASN A 354 -23.99 40.61 -5.84
CA ASN A 354 -23.49 40.16 -4.50
C ASN A 354 -24.70 40.01 -3.49
N THR A 355 -24.66 39.60 -2.20
CA THR A 355 -23.63 39.45 -1.12
C THR A 355 -24.16 38.57 0.06
N GLY A 356 -23.31 38.00 0.95
CA GLY A 356 -23.69 37.52 2.31
C GLY A 356 -23.05 36.19 2.79
N PHE A 357 -23.12 35.74 4.07
CA PHE A 357 -23.52 36.45 5.32
C PHE A 357 -22.88 35.91 6.65
N LYS A 358 -23.48 34.92 7.36
CA LYS A 358 -23.09 34.40 8.73
C LYS A 358 -23.74 33.00 8.99
N ALA A 359 -23.60 32.18 10.06
CA ALA A 359 -22.92 32.10 11.39
C ALA A 359 -22.99 30.59 11.89
N GLU A 360 -22.55 30.05 13.05
CA GLU A 360 -21.81 30.46 14.29
C GLU A 360 -20.98 29.24 14.87
N THR A 361 -20.91 28.94 16.19
CA THR A 361 -19.89 28.00 16.82
C THR A 361 -20.26 27.28 18.16
N GLN A 362 -19.70 26.09 18.47
CA GLN A 362 -19.02 25.75 19.77
C GLN A 362 -18.25 24.37 19.87
N ASP A 363 -16.99 24.45 20.36
CA ASP A 363 -16.13 23.57 21.23
C ASP A 363 -15.69 22.08 21.02
N GLU A 364 -14.54 21.72 21.66
CA GLU A 364 -13.68 20.50 21.57
C GLU A 364 -13.51 19.70 22.91
N PHE A 365 -12.92 18.48 22.89
CA PHE A 365 -12.18 17.88 24.04
C PHE A 365 -11.10 16.80 23.69
N ASP A 366 -9.92 16.89 24.32
CA ASP A 366 -8.71 16.01 24.45
C ASP A 366 -8.05 15.27 23.23
N LYS A 367 -6.73 15.04 23.31
CA LYS A 367 -5.82 14.70 22.17
C LYS A 367 -4.71 13.64 22.45
N ARG A 368 -4.77 12.83 23.52
CA ARG A 368 -3.75 11.78 23.81
C ARG A 368 -3.85 10.55 22.91
N GLU A 369 -2.70 9.97 22.52
CA GLU A 369 -2.61 8.73 21.74
C GLU A 369 -1.91 7.60 22.51
N PRO A 370 -2.20 6.31 22.24
CA PRO A 370 -1.58 5.20 22.95
C PRO A 370 -0.26 4.75 22.31
N TYR A 371 0.75 4.62 23.17
CA TYR A 371 2.09 4.16 22.84
C TYR A 371 2.52 3.02 23.77
N ILE A 372 3.42 2.19 23.25
CA ILE A 372 4.00 1.02 23.92
C ILE A 372 5.37 1.42 24.44
N VAL A 373 5.69 1.14 25.71
CA VAL A 373 7.00 1.40 26.31
C VAL A 373 7.64 0.04 26.60
N TYR A 374 8.55 -0.41 25.73
CA TYR A 374 9.23 -1.69 25.87
C TYR A 374 10.53 -1.53 26.66
N MET A 375 10.79 -2.42 27.61
CA MET A 375 11.92 -2.34 28.56
C MET A 375 12.83 -3.58 28.56
N GLY A 376 12.43 -4.69 27.92
CA GLY A 376 13.29 -5.86 27.69
C GLY A 376 12.66 -7.20 28.08
N ASP A 377 13.48 -8.12 28.59
CA ASP A 377 13.06 -9.42 29.12
C ASP A 377 12.99 -9.36 30.67
N ALA A 378 11.97 -9.98 31.25
CA ALA A 378 11.65 -9.90 32.67
C ALA A 378 12.47 -10.91 33.48
N ALA A 379 13.35 -10.43 34.36
CA ALA A 379 14.20 -11.28 35.19
C ALA A 379 13.38 -12.16 36.16
N GLU A 380 13.88 -13.38 36.47
CA GLU A 380 13.11 -14.49 37.04
C GLU A 380 12.72 -14.36 38.55
N LYS A 381 12.56 -13.14 39.07
CA LYS A 381 12.02 -12.85 40.42
C LYS A 381 11.16 -11.59 40.42
N TYR A 382 10.17 -11.57 41.33
CA TYR A 382 9.31 -10.42 41.68
C TYR A 382 8.24 -9.97 40.67
N ILE A 383 7.35 -10.91 40.29
CA ILE A 383 6.09 -10.65 39.53
C ILE A 383 5.22 -9.53 40.15
N VAL A 384 5.35 -9.27 41.46
CA VAL A 384 4.60 -8.21 42.17
C VAL A 384 5.22 -6.82 41.99
N GLU A 385 6.53 -6.72 41.77
CA GLU A 385 7.25 -5.44 41.75
C GLU A 385 7.23 -4.76 40.37
N ALA A 386 7.13 -5.52 39.27
CA ALA A 386 7.14 -4.97 37.91
C ALA A 386 6.04 -3.91 37.68
N SER A 387 4.80 -4.16 38.14
CA SER A 387 3.70 -3.20 38.01
C SER A 387 3.95 -1.91 38.79
N GLU A 388 4.56 -1.97 39.98
CA GLU A 388 4.90 -0.77 40.74
C GLU A 388 6.13 -0.06 40.13
N ASN A 389 7.11 -0.79 39.59
CA ASN A 389 8.26 -0.18 38.90
C ASN A 389 7.82 0.57 37.63
N HIS A 390 6.92 0.02 36.81
CA HIS A 390 6.32 0.75 35.69
C HIS A 390 5.46 1.93 36.14
N HIS A 391 4.80 1.83 37.30
CA HIS A 391 4.03 2.94 37.85
C HIS A 391 4.95 4.07 38.31
N ASN A 392 6.01 3.77 39.05
CA ASN A 392 7.02 4.70 39.53
C ASN A 392 7.74 5.39 38.36
N LEU A 393 8.14 4.64 37.33
CA LEU A 393 8.76 5.16 36.11
C LEU A 393 7.84 6.11 35.34
N LEU A 394 6.57 5.74 35.16
CA LEU A 394 5.59 6.59 34.49
C LEU A 394 5.21 7.83 35.33
N SER A 395 5.09 7.67 36.65
CA SER A 395 4.86 8.75 37.61
C SER A 395 6.01 9.76 37.61
N LYS A 396 7.26 9.28 37.59
CA LYS A 396 8.47 10.11 37.47
C LYS A 396 8.46 11.00 36.21
N VAL A 397 7.99 10.47 35.08
CA VAL A 397 7.93 11.24 33.82
C VAL A 397 6.75 12.21 33.76
N ILE A 398 5.57 11.81 34.26
CA ILE A 398 4.36 12.66 34.23
C ILE A 398 4.42 13.76 35.31
N GLY A 399 5.06 13.48 36.45
CA GLY A 399 5.04 14.34 37.64
C GLY A 399 3.75 14.26 38.47
N ASP A 400 2.85 13.33 38.15
CA ASP A 400 1.56 13.13 38.81
C ASP A 400 1.25 11.64 38.92
N GLU A 401 1.25 11.14 40.16
CA GLU A 401 1.02 9.74 40.50
C GLU A 401 -0.42 9.28 40.23
N SER A 402 -1.40 10.18 40.40
CA SER A 402 -2.81 9.87 40.14
C SER A 402 -3.07 9.71 38.64
N LYS A 403 -2.50 10.61 37.84
CA LYS A 403 -2.59 10.61 36.37
C LYS A 403 -1.77 9.50 35.73
N ALA A 404 -0.64 9.11 36.34
CA ALA A 404 0.11 7.92 35.96
C ALA A 404 -0.67 6.61 36.15
N ARG A 405 -1.64 6.56 37.08
CA ARG A 405 -2.59 5.44 37.17
C ARG A 405 -3.68 5.50 36.09
N GLU A 406 -4.16 6.70 35.78
CA GLU A 406 -5.22 6.92 34.78
C GLU A 406 -4.78 6.63 33.33
N ILE A 407 -3.62 7.15 32.91
CA ILE A 407 -3.20 7.05 31.50
C ILE A 407 -2.44 5.75 31.18
N ARG A 408 -2.08 4.95 32.20
CA ARG A 408 -1.46 3.62 32.01
C ARG A 408 -2.53 2.58 31.69
N MET A 409 -2.36 1.91 30.56
CA MET A 409 -3.39 1.04 29.98
C MET A 409 -3.12 -0.43 30.29
N TYR A 410 -1.85 -0.82 30.34
CA TYR A 410 -1.41 -2.17 30.68
C TYR A 410 0.03 -2.19 31.19
N SER A 411 0.44 -3.29 31.80
CA SER A 411 1.80 -3.59 32.25
C SER A 411 2.16 -5.00 31.79
N TYR A 412 3.26 -5.13 31.05
CA TYR A 412 3.95 -6.40 30.91
C TYR A 412 4.71 -6.70 32.23
N GLY A 413 5.41 -7.84 32.30
CA GLY A 413 6.10 -8.27 33.53
C GLY A 413 6.13 -9.79 33.76
N LYS A 414 6.00 -10.61 32.70
CA LYS A 414 6.03 -12.08 32.75
C LYS A 414 7.28 -12.65 32.08
N ASN A 415 7.43 -12.44 30.77
CA ASN A 415 8.64 -12.70 29.96
C ASN A 415 9.02 -11.47 29.10
N ILE A 416 8.34 -10.34 29.31
CA ILE A 416 8.56 -9.05 28.67
C ILE A 416 8.45 -8.00 29.77
N ASP A 417 9.45 -7.12 29.85
CA ASP A 417 9.50 -5.94 30.71
C ASP A 417 8.97 -4.72 29.91
N GLY A 418 8.23 -3.82 30.54
CA GLY A 418 7.58 -2.68 29.89
C GLY A 418 6.06 -2.55 30.14
N PHE A 419 5.45 -1.54 29.54
CA PHE A 419 4.04 -1.18 29.76
C PHE A 419 3.41 -0.43 28.57
N VAL A 420 2.13 -0.06 28.70
CA VAL A 420 1.37 0.74 27.73
C VAL A 420 0.82 1.99 28.40
N ALA A 421 0.89 3.15 27.74
CA ALA A 421 0.27 4.38 28.21
C ALA A 421 -0.31 5.25 27.08
N ARG A 422 -1.35 6.03 27.38
CA ARG A 422 -1.85 7.12 26.51
C ARG A 422 -0.95 8.34 26.66
N LEU A 423 0.16 8.34 25.94
CA LEU A 423 1.21 9.36 26.04
C LEU A 423 1.00 10.50 25.04
N LEU A 424 1.34 11.71 25.47
CA LEU A 424 1.67 12.82 24.58
C LEU A 424 3.08 12.60 23.97
N PRO A 425 3.40 13.19 22.80
CA PRO A 425 4.72 13.03 22.17
C PRO A 425 5.92 13.43 23.04
N ASN A 426 5.75 14.39 23.97
CA ASN A 426 6.80 14.75 24.94
C ASN A 426 6.92 13.72 26.08
N GLU A 427 5.81 13.11 26.50
CA GLU A 427 5.81 12.04 27.51
C GLU A 427 6.49 10.78 26.92
N VAL A 428 6.29 10.50 25.62
CA VAL A 428 7.05 9.51 24.82
C VAL A 428 8.56 9.83 24.80
N GLU A 429 8.94 11.06 24.47
CA GLU A 429 10.36 11.48 24.39
C GLU A 429 11.08 11.44 25.75
N MET A 430 10.36 11.69 26.84
CA MET A 430 10.91 11.56 28.20
C MET A 430 11.07 10.10 28.61
N LEU A 431 10.08 9.24 28.36
CA LEU A 431 10.18 7.81 28.66
C LEU A 431 11.27 7.10 27.83
N SER A 432 11.46 7.48 26.57
CA SER A 432 12.53 6.91 25.72
C SER A 432 13.96 7.27 26.15
N ARG A 433 14.12 8.12 27.18
CA ARG A 433 15.41 8.51 27.77
C ARG A 433 15.67 7.91 29.16
N GLU A 434 14.71 7.19 29.73
CA GLU A 434 14.83 6.64 31.08
C GLU A 434 15.66 5.34 31.13
N GLU A 435 16.43 5.17 32.19
CA GLU A 435 17.35 4.03 32.35
C GLU A 435 16.54 2.74 32.58
N GLY A 436 16.43 1.93 31.52
CA GLY A 436 15.63 0.71 31.47
C GLY A 436 14.64 0.65 30.30
N VAL A 437 14.38 1.77 29.60
CA VAL A 437 13.51 1.77 28.41
C VAL A 437 14.32 1.48 27.14
N ILE A 438 13.81 0.60 26.29
CA ILE A 438 14.42 0.17 25.02
C ILE A 438 13.80 0.90 23.82
N SER A 439 12.47 0.97 23.74
CA SER A 439 11.78 1.63 22.62
C SER A 439 10.36 2.09 22.97
N VAL A 440 9.87 3.12 22.26
CA VAL A 440 8.50 3.65 22.43
C VAL A 440 7.81 3.86 21.08
N PHE A 441 6.68 3.18 20.79
CA PHE A 441 6.08 3.11 19.44
C PHE A 441 4.53 2.95 19.39
N LYS A 442 3.93 2.87 18.18
CA LYS A 442 2.47 3.10 17.90
C LYS A 442 1.84 2.07 16.91
N ASN A 443 0.58 1.66 17.14
CA ASN A 443 -0.06 0.45 16.58
C ASN A 443 -0.88 0.57 15.25
N THR A 444 -1.02 -0.52 14.45
CA THR A 444 -1.79 -0.62 13.15
C THR A 444 -2.43 -2.04 12.84
N GLN A 445 -2.91 -2.36 11.60
CA GLN A 445 -3.84 -3.50 11.23
C GLN A 445 -3.69 -4.18 9.83
N ARG A 446 -4.11 -5.49 9.63
CA ARG A 446 -4.36 -6.29 8.35
C ARG A 446 -5.31 -7.56 8.54
N GLN A 447 -5.67 -8.37 7.50
CA GLN A 447 -6.73 -9.48 7.42
C GLN A 447 -6.34 -10.82 6.68
N LEU A 448 -7.28 -11.77 6.23
CA LEU A 448 -7.28 -12.85 5.12
C LEU A 448 -8.09 -14.27 5.14
N HIS A 449 -7.67 -15.46 4.55
CA HIS A 449 -8.47 -16.71 4.09
C HIS A 449 -7.81 -18.24 4.32
N THR A 450 -8.03 -19.61 3.96
CA THR A 450 -8.70 -20.65 2.94
C THR A 450 -8.68 -22.30 3.11
N THR A 451 -8.94 -23.21 2.07
CA THR A 451 -9.24 -24.74 2.03
C THR A 451 -8.74 -25.72 0.87
N ARG A 452 -9.29 -25.71 -0.38
CA ARG A 452 -8.98 -26.60 -1.57
C ARG A 452 -7.48 -26.86 -1.83
N SER A 453 -6.67 -25.93 -1.39
CA SER A 453 -5.21 -25.88 -1.36
C SER A 453 -4.57 -27.17 -0.92
N TRP A 454 -5.12 -27.87 0.09
CA TRP A 454 -4.54 -29.12 0.58
C TRP A 454 -4.52 -30.24 -0.46
N ASP A 455 -5.55 -30.34 -1.31
CA ASP A 455 -5.55 -31.30 -2.43
C ASP A 455 -4.50 -30.94 -3.48
N PHE A 456 -4.39 -29.65 -3.78
CA PHE A 456 -3.46 -29.10 -4.76
C PHE A 456 -1.99 -29.23 -4.31
N LEU A 457 -1.72 -29.20 -3.00
CA LEU A 457 -0.45 -29.60 -2.39
C LEU A 457 -0.22 -31.13 -2.37
N GLY A 458 -1.12 -31.92 -2.96
CA GLY A 458 -1.04 -33.38 -3.02
C GLY A 458 -1.26 -34.07 -1.67
N PHE A 459 -1.87 -33.39 -0.69
CA PHE A 459 -1.90 -33.79 0.72
C PHE A 459 -3.08 -34.72 1.09
N VAL A 460 -3.74 -35.31 0.08
CA VAL A 460 -4.90 -36.21 0.27
C VAL A 460 -4.47 -37.59 0.73
N GLU A 461 -3.45 -38.17 0.09
CA GLU A 461 -3.02 -39.57 0.29
C GLU A 461 -1.51 -39.67 0.53
N SER A 462 -1.07 -39.55 1.78
CA SER A 462 0.32 -39.85 2.15
C SER A 462 0.51 -41.36 2.36
N LYS A 463 1.50 -41.95 1.66
CA LYS A 463 1.98 -43.33 1.92
C LYS A 463 2.36 -43.54 3.41
N TYR A 464 2.80 -42.46 4.05
CA TYR A 464 3.02 -42.37 5.48
C TYR A 464 1.68 -42.16 6.19
N ARG A 465 1.26 -43.15 6.98
CA ARG A 465 0.08 -43.06 7.84
C ARG A 465 0.34 -42.03 8.94
N ARG A 466 -0.54 -41.04 9.09
CA ARG A 466 -0.47 -40.08 10.19
C ARG A 466 -0.64 -40.80 11.53
N SER A 467 0.19 -40.46 12.52
CA SER A 467 -0.07 -40.86 13.90
C SER A 467 -1.01 -39.85 14.54
N GLU A 468 -2.30 -40.17 14.55
CA GLU A 468 -3.35 -39.33 15.12
C GLU A 468 -3.11 -39.04 16.62
N ALA A 469 -2.50 -39.99 17.34
CA ALA A 469 -2.07 -39.83 18.72
C ALA A 469 -0.90 -38.84 18.91
N ILE A 470 -0.05 -38.62 17.89
CA ILE A 470 1.02 -37.62 17.95
C ILE A 470 0.52 -36.27 17.40
N GLU A 471 -0.20 -36.26 16.28
CA GLU A 471 -0.78 -35.03 15.72
C GLU A 471 -1.73 -34.34 16.72
N SER A 472 -2.54 -35.11 17.47
CA SER A 472 -3.40 -34.58 18.54
C SER A 472 -2.69 -34.20 19.85
N ASN A 473 -1.37 -34.36 19.92
CA ASN A 473 -0.51 -33.76 20.95
C ASN A 473 0.23 -32.50 20.45
N ILE A 474 0.07 -32.12 19.18
CA ILE A 474 0.52 -30.82 18.65
C ILE A 474 -0.55 -29.76 18.93
N ILE A 475 -0.12 -28.61 19.45
CA ILE A 475 -0.95 -27.45 19.77
C ILE A 475 -0.47 -26.27 18.91
N VAL A 476 -1.35 -25.70 18.09
CA VAL A 476 -1.03 -24.51 17.27
C VAL A 476 -1.68 -23.27 17.89
N GLY A 477 -0.85 -22.30 18.26
CA GLY A 477 -1.26 -20.96 18.64
C GLY A 477 -1.60 -20.12 17.41
N VAL A 478 -2.73 -19.42 17.44
CA VAL A 478 -3.19 -18.54 16.36
C VAL A 478 -3.46 -17.15 16.94
N LEU A 479 -2.68 -16.15 16.48
CA LEU A 479 -2.79 -14.75 16.91
C LEU A 479 -3.55 -13.97 15.82
N ASP A 480 -4.81 -13.61 16.10
CA ASP A 480 -5.77 -13.18 15.07
C ASP A 480 -7.00 -12.39 15.62
N THR A 481 -8.12 -12.32 14.90
CA THR A 481 -9.40 -11.69 15.31
C THR A 481 -10.26 -12.52 16.26
N GLY A 482 -9.82 -13.73 16.63
CA GLY A 482 -10.52 -14.63 17.56
C GLY A 482 -10.94 -15.95 16.92
N ILE A 483 -11.99 -16.58 17.46
CA ILE A 483 -12.61 -17.78 16.88
C ILE A 483 -14.13 -17.84 17.04
N TYR A 484 -14.84 -18.27 15.99
CA TYR A 484 -16.22 -18.74 16.08
C TYR A 484 -16.24 -20.26 16.32
N ILE A 485 -16.20 -20.65 17.60
CA ILE A 485 -15.98 -22.05 18.02
C ILE A 485 -17.09 -23.02 17.55
N ASP A 486 -18.33 -22.54 17.38
CA ASP A 486 -19.46 -23.36 16.93
C ASP A 486 -19.44 -23.68 15.41
N SER A 487 -18.38 -23.31 14.69
CA SER A 487 -18.16 -23.79 13.33
C SER A 487 -17.96 -25.31 13.29
N PRO A 488 -18.59 -26.05 12.36
CA PRO A 488 -18.33 -27.50 12.18
C PRO A 488 -16.86 -27.85 11.90
N SER A 489 -16.03 -26.88 11.53
CA SER A 489 -14.58 -27.07 11.37
C SER A 489 -13.84 -27.25 12.71
N PHE A 490 -14.50 -27.01 13.85
CA PHE A 490 -13.94 -27.14 15.20
C PHE A 490 -14.69 -28.15 16.08
N ASP A 491 -15.49 -29.04 15.48
CA ASP A 491 -16.06 -30.20 16.18
C ASP A 491 -14.95 -31.04 16.83
N ASP A 492 -15.18 -31.47 18.08
CA ASP A 492 -14.22 -32.23 18.89
C ASP A 492 -14.59 -33.71 19.08
N LYS A 493 -15.54 -34.20 18.29
CA LYS A 493 -15.95 -35.62 18.30
C LYS A 493 -14.75 -36.54 17.99
N GLY A 494 -14.41 -37.38 18.96
CA GLY A 494 -13.29 -38.32 18.87
C GLY A 494 -11.96 -37.80 19.44
N PHE A 495 -11.90 -36.53 19.88
CA PHE A 495 -10.74 -35.99 20.58
C PHE A 495 -10.76 -36.42 22.04
N GLY A 496 -9.63 -36.94 22.54
CA GLY A 496 -9.39 -37.09 23.98
C GLY A 496 -9.17 -35.73 24.67
N PRO A 497 -8.92 -35.71 25.99
CA PRO A 497 -8.65 -34.47 26.73
C PRO A 497 -7.45 -33.69 26.15
N PRO A 498 -7.30 -32.39 26.50
CA PRO A 498 -6.14 -31.58 26.11
C PRO A 498 -4.80 -32.24 26.52
N PRO A 499 -3.72 -32.06 25.75
CA PRO A 499 -2.39 -32.61 26.08
C PRO A 499 -1.90 -32.13 27.46
N ALA A 500 -1.31 -33.02 28.26
CA ALA A 500 -0.90 -32.70 29.64
C ALA A 500 0.17 -31.59 29.78
N LYS A 501 0.80 -31.16 28.68
CA LYS A 501 1.72 -30.01 28.63
C LYS A 501 1.01 -28.65 28.56
N TRP A 502 -0.28 -28.65 28.21
CA TRP A 502 -1.10 -27.45 28.01
C TRP A 502 -1.43 -26.78 29.34
N LYS A 503 -1.16 -25.47 29.44
CA LYS A 503 -1.43 -24.66 30.64
C LYS A 503 -2.44 -23.53 30.39
N GLY A 504 -2.79 -23.30 29.13
CA GLY A 504 -3.67 -22.21 28.73
C GLY A 504 -5.12 -22.39 29.12
N LYS A 505 -5.87 -21.30 28.98
CA LYS A 505 -7.21 -21.13 29.53
C LYS A 505 -8.23 -20.83 28.44
N CYS A 506 -9.49 -21.08 28.77
CA CYS A 506 -10.62 -20.54 28.04
C CYS A 506 -11.15 -19.31 28.78
N VAL A 507 -11.14 -18.15 28.14
CA VAL A 507 -11.77 -16.92 28.65
C VAL A 507 -13.15 -16.81 28.01
N THR A 508 -14.17 -17.12 28.80
CA THR A 508 -15.57 -17.23 28.36
C THR A 508 -16.30 -15.89 28.43
N GLY A 509 -17.25 -15.65 27.52
CA GLY A 509 -18.18 -14.53 27.57
C GLY A 509 -19.20 -14.55 26.44
N ASN A 510 -19.74 -13.38 26.08
CA ASN A 510 -20.60 -13.17 24.93
C ASN A 510 -20.07 -13.87 23.65
N ASN A 511 -20.91 -14.76 23.09
CA ASN A 511 -20.63 -15.57 21.89
C ASN A 511 -19.42 -16.53 21.95
N LEU A 512 -18.82 -16.75 23.14
CA LEU A 512 -17.86 -17.83 23.39
C LEU A 512 -18.03 -18.34 24.82
N THR A 513 -19.00 -19.24 25.01
CA THR A 513 -19.44 -19.70 26.35
C THR A 513 -18.58 -20.83 26.93
N ARG A 514 -17.80 -21.52 26.09
CA ARG A 514 -16.90 -22.62 26.48
C ARG A 514 -15.82 -22.87 25.43
N CYS A 515 -14.81 -23.64 25.81
CA CYS A 515 -13.90 -24.32 24.91
C CYS A 515 -14.30 -25.80 24.76
N ASN A 516 -13.62 -26.54 23.88
CA ASN A 516 -13.84 -27.98 23.69
C ASN A 516 -12.49 -28.72 23.53
N ASN A 517 -12.49 -30.02 23.21
CA ASN A 517 -11.24 -30.76 23.08
C ASN A 517 -10.47 -30.44 21.78
N LYS A 518 -11.08 -29.72 20.83
CA LYS A 518 -10.46 -29.30 19.58
C LYS A 518 -9.79 -27.94 19.72
N VAL A 519 -10.54 -26.96 20.24
CA VAL A 519 -10.14 -25.60 20.60
C VAL A 519 -9.98 -25.58 22.11
N ILE A 520 -8.76 -25.86 22.57
CA ILE A 520 -8.42 -26.08 24.00
C ILE A 520 -8.07 -24.78 24.73
N GLY A 521 -7.88 -23.69 23.99
CA GLY A 521 -7.62 -22.35 24.49
C GLY A 521 -8.28 -21.29 23.64
N ALA A 522 -8.84 -20.28 24.31
CA ALA A 522 -9.36 -19.07 23.69
C ALA A 522 -9.12 -17.91 24.66
N ARG A 523 -8.30 -16.95 24.27
CA ARG A 523 -7.95 -15.75 25.04
C ARG A 523 -8.08 -14.51 24.16
N TYR A 524 -8.13 -13.33 24.77
CA TYR A 524 -8.13 -12.06 24.07
C TYR A 524 -7.30 -11.01 24.81
N TYR A 525 -6.82 -10.03 24.06
CA TYR A 525 -6.00 -8.91 24.52
C TYR A 525 -6.51 -7.67 23.78
N HIS A 526 -7.00 -6.68 24.53
CA HIS A 526 -7.54 -5.42 24.00
C HIS A 526 -6.99 -4.23 24.78
N LEU A 527 -5.67 -4.20 24.98
CA LEU A 527 -4.97 -3.38 25.95
C LEU A 527 -5.14 -1.85 25.72
N LYS A 528 -5.60 -1.46 24.53
CA LYS A 528 -5.90 -0.06 24.16
C LYS A 528 -7.26 0.45 24.65
N ARG A 529 -8.27 -0.42 24.73
CA ARG A 529 -9.66 -0.06 25.09
C ARG A 529 -10.41 -1.26 25.72
N PRO A 530 -10.01 -1.75 26.90
CA PRO A 530 -10.67 -2.91 27.51
C PRO A 530 -12.17 -2.65 27.73
N ASP A 531 -13.02 -3.47 27.13
CA ASP A 531 -14.47 -3.50 27.36
C ASP A 531 -14.82 -4.71 28.24
N TYR A 532 -15.83 -4.56 29.10
CA TYR A 532 -16.38 -5.66 29.89
C TYR A 532 -17.04 -6.75 29.01
N ASN A 533 -17.47 -6.39 27.81
CA ASN A 533 -18.06 -7.28 26.81
C ASN A 533 -17.03 -7.92 25.87
N ASP A 534 -15.74 -7.60 26.00
CA ASP A 534 -14.69 -8.18 25.16
C ASP A 534 -14.64 -9.69 25.31
N THR A 535 -14.55 -10.40 24.18
CA THR A 535 -14.35 -11.85 24.16
C THR A 535 -13.45 -12.28 23.01
N ALA A 536 -12.91 -13.49 23.12
CA ALA A 536 -12.18 -14.17 22.06
C ALA A 536 -13.09 -14.66 20.90
N ALA A 537 -14.38 -14.31 20.90
CA ALA A 537 -15.27 -14.55 19.77
C ALA A 537 -14.85 -13.70 18.56
N ASP A 538 -15.00 -14.29 17.38
CA ASP A 538 -14.61 -13.69 16.10
C ASP A 538 -15.78 -12.95 15.44
N TYR A 539 -15.72 -11.63 15.38
CA TYR A 539 -16.74 -10.78 14.74
C TYR A 539 -16.34 -10.28 13.34
N ASP A 540 -15.06 -10.43 12.97
CA ASP A 540 -14.55 -10.17 11.61
C ASP A 540 -14.64 -11.42 10.74
N GLY A 541 -14.32 -12.58 11.31
CA GLY A 541 -14.35 -13.89 10.65
C GLY A 541 -12.98 -14.36 10.12
N HIS A 542 -11.97 -13.48 10.04
CA HIS A 542 -10.62 -13.82 9.62
C HIS A 542 -9.97 -14.91 10.49
N GLY A 543 -9.96 -14.77 11.81
CA GLY A 543 -9.32 -15.72 12.74
C GLY A 543 -9.92 -17.13 12.66
N THR A 544 -11.24 -17.23 12.46
CA THR A 544 -11.95 -18.48 12.14
C THR A 544 -11.46 -19.08 10.82
N HIS A 545 -11.24 -18.23 9.82
CA HIS A 545 -10.74 -18.60 8.51
C HIS A 545 -9.31 -19.14 8.57
N ILE A 546 -8.41 -18.46 9.29
CA ILE A 546 -7.01 -18.87 9.48
C ILE A 546 -6.94 -20.16 10.29
N THR A 547 -7.62 -20.21 11.42
CA THR A 547 -7.62 -21.37 12.32
C THR A 547 -8.13 -22.64 11.63
N SER A 548 -9.22 -22.54 10.86
CA SER A 548 -9.74 -23.67 10.08
C SER A 548 -8.81 -24.08 8.93
N THR A 549 -8.06 -23.13 8.33
CA THR A 549 -7.01 -23.43 7.34
C THR A 549 -5.89 -24.27 7.94
N ILE A 550 -5.50 -24.02 9.19
CA ILE A 550 -4.44 -24.76 9.88
C ILE A 550 -4.94 -26.16 10.25
N ALA A 551 -5.99 -26.22 11.06
CA ALA A 551 -6.34 -27.41 11.83
C ALA A 551 -7.83 -27.76 11.77
N GLY A 552 -8.63 -27.18 10.87
CA GLY A 552 -10.05 -27.53 10.75
C GLY A 552 -10.27 -29.03 10.52
N VAL A 553 -11.28 -29.61 11.18
CA VAL A 553 -11.69 -31.01 10.91
C VAL A 553 -12.34 -31.12 9.52
N ALA A 554 -12.56 -32.34 9.04
CA ALA A 554 -13.11 -32.58 7.71
C ALA A 554 -14.63 -32.32 7.65
N VAL A 555 -15.03 -31.20 7.04
CA VAL A 555 -16.44 -30.83 6.81
C VAL A 555 -16.80 -31.05 5.36
N SER A 556 -17.67 -32.03 5.09
CA SER A 556 -18.18 -32.31 3.74
C SER A 556 -19.21 -31.28 3.28
N ASN A 557 -19.35 -31.13 1.95
CA ASN A 557 -20.22 -30.15 1.30
C ASN A 557 -19.93 -28.68 1.68
N ALA A 558 -18.70 -28.37 2.08
CA ALA A 558 -18.28 -27.01 2.38
C ALA A 558 -18.23 -26.16 1.11
N ASN A 559 -18.97 -25.05 1.09
CA ASN A 559 -19.21 -24.22 -0.09
C ASN A 559 -19.60 -22.79 0.33
N LEU A 560 -19.45 -21.82 -0.57
CA LEU A 560 -20.04 -20.49 -0.45
C LEU A 560 -21.07 -20.32 -1.56
N PHE A 561 -22.36 -20.23 -1.22
CA PHE A 561 -23.48 -20.20 -2.19
C PHE A 561 -23.45 -21.36 -3.23
N GLY A 562 -22.95 -22.53 -2.88
CA GLY A 562 -22.72 -23.68 -3.78
C GLY A 562 -21.47 -23.57 -4.66
N ILE A 563 -20.78 -22.43 -4.64
CA ILE A 563 -19.50 -22.22 -5.33
C ILE A 563 -18.39 -22.90 -4.52
N ALA A 564 -17.36 -23.41 -5.20
CA ALA A 564 -16.19 -24.04 -4.58
C ALA A 564 -16.49 -25.30 -3.73
N ASN A 565 -17.67 -25.92 -3.90
CA ASN A 565 -18.14 -27.07 -3.14
C ASN A 565 -17.12 -28.24 -3.10
N GLY A 566 -16.92 -28.81 -1.92
CA GLY A 566 -16.03 -29.94 -1.67
C GLY A 566 -15.99 -30.32 -0.18
N THR A 567 -14.87 -30.86 0.28
CA THR A 567 -14.60 -31.09 1.70
C THR A 567 -13.62 -30.04 2.21
N ALA A 568 -14.04 -29.20 3.16
CA ALA A 568 -13.13 -28.33 3.89
C ALA A 568 -12.36 -29.15 4.94
N ARG A 569 -11.07 -28.83 5.13
CA ARG A 569 -10.24 -29.31 6.24
C ARG A 569 -8.98 -28.45 6.35
N GLY A 570 -8.35 -28.46 7.51
CA GLY A 570 -7.00 -27.95 7.70
C GLY A 570 -5.92 -28.93 7.24
N GLY A 571 -4.66 -28.51 7.33
CA GLY A 571 -3.50 -29.36 7.05
C GLY A 571 -3.21 -30.37 8.15
N VAL A 572 -3.52 -30.04 9.40
CA VAL A 572 -3.43 -30.94 10.57
C VAL A 572 -4.80 -31.09 11.28
N PRO A 573 -5.75 -31.82 10.69
CA PRO A 573 -7.10 -31.98 11.25
C PRO A 573 -7.15 -32.56 12.65
N SER A 574 -6.15 -33.31 13.10
CA SER A 574 -6.12 -33.92 14.43
C SER A 574 -5.41 -33.04 15.48
N ALA A 575 -4.73 -31.96 15.09
CA ALA A 575 -4.02 -31.07 16.03
C ALA A 575 -4.97 -30.19 16.86
N ARG A 576 -4.49 -29.71 18.01
CA ARG A 576 -5.23 -28.82 18.90
C ARG A 576 -5.04 -27.35 18.52
N ILE A 577 -6.04 -26.55 18.81
CA ILE A 577 -6.08 -25.11 18.56
C ILE A 577 -6.02 -24.36 19.89
N ALA A 578 -5.20 -23.31 19.94
CA ALA A 578 -5.27 -22.26 20.95
C ALA A 578 -5.35 -20.89 20.25
N THR A 579 -6.41 -20.11 20.49
CA THR A 579 -6.57 -18.80 19.85
C THR A 579 -6.32 -17.65 20.83
N TYR A 580 -5.63 -16.64 20.33
CA TYR A 580 -5.25 -15.43 21.06
C TYR A 580 -5.73 -14.26 20.22
N LYS A 581 -6.89 -13.70 20.58
CA LYS A 581 -7.46 -12.55 19.90
C LYS A 581 -6.66 -11.30 20.23
N VAL A 582 -6.04 -10.74 19.20
CA VAL A 582 -5.19 -9.54 19.24
C VAL A 582 -5.68 -8.49 18.24
N CYS A 583 -6.58 -8.88 17.32
CA CYS A 583 -7.24 -8.00 16.38
C CYS A 583 -8.70 -7.71 16.78
N TRP A 584 -9.09 -6.48 16.49
CA TRP A 584 -10.36 -5.81 16.80
C TRP A 584 -10.73 -4.91 15.61
N GLU A 585 -11.72 -4.04 15.74
CA GLU A 585 -12.06 -3.07 14.68
C GLU A 585 -10.94 -2.04 14.43
N GLU A 586 -10.02 -1.85 15.38
CA GLU A 586 -9.24 -0.62 15.56
C GLU A 586 -7.67 -0.67 15.43
N GLY A 587 -6.90 -1.76 15.63
CA GLY A 587 -7.22 -3.08 16.19
C GLY A 587 -6.44 -4.26 15.58
N CYS A 588 -5.11 -4.28 15.67
CA CYS A 588 -4.28 -5.50 15.68
C CYS A 588 -2.98 -5.18 16.46
N SER A 589 -3.14 -4.70 17.69
CA SER A 589 -2.08 -3.86 18.25
C SER A 589 -0.83 -4.65 18.61
N ASP A 590 0.33 -4.07 18.36
CA ASP A 590 1.64 -4.61 18.74
C ASP A 590 1.72 -4.91 20.26
N MET A 591 0.88 -4.24 21.05
CA MET A 591 0.70 -4.43 22.49
C MET A 591 0.02 -5.76 22.81
N ASP A 592 -1.06 -6.04 22.09
CA ASP A 592 -1.85 -7.26 22.17
C ASP A 592 -1.05 -8.44 21.59
N MET A 593 -0.31 -8.21 20.50
CA MET A 593 0.62 -9.16 19.89
C MET A 593 1.68 -9.66 20.88
N LEU A 594 2.39 -8.76 21.57
CA LEU A 594 3.42 -9.16 22.54
C LEU A 594 2.82 -9.87 23.76
N ALA A 595 1.67 -9.42 24.28
CA ALA A 595 0.98 -10.10 25.37
C ALA A 595 0.49 -11.51 24.98
N ALA A 596 0.05 -11.70 23.73
CA ALA A 596 -0.35 -12.99 23.21
C ALA A 596 0.85 -13.91 22.91
N PHE A 597 2.00 -13.38 22.48
CA PHE A 597 3.25 -14.15 22.37
C PHE A 597 3.69 -14.66 23.75
N ASP A 598 3.79 -13.77 24.74
CA ASP A 598 4.16 -14.08 26.12
C ASP A 598 3.32 -15.24 26.68
N GLU A 599 2.00 -15.13 26.55
CA GLU A 599 1.09 -16.14 27.06
C GLU A 599 1.04 -17.40 26.20
N ALA A 600 1.14 -17.34 24.87
CA ALA A 600 1.17 -18.53 24.01
C ALA A 600 2.40 -19.41 24.25
N ILE A 601 3.57 -18.76 24.46
CA ILE A 601 4.81 -19.44 24.85
C ILE A 601 4.65 -20.09 26.23
N SER A 602 4.04 -19.39 27.19
CA SER A 602 3.80 -19.88 28.55
C SER A 602 2.78 -21.04 28.61
N ASP A 603 1.70 -20.93 27.82
CA ASP A 603 0.60 -21.89 27.70
C ASP A 603 1.04 -23.23 27.08
N GLY A 604 2.15 -23.24 26.34
CA GLY A 604 2.80 -24.45 25.82
C GLY A 604 2.41 -24.84 24.39
N VAL A 605 2.21 -23.86 23.50
CA VAL A 605 2.00 -24.13 22.06
C VAL A 605 3.27 -24.68 21.40
N ASP A 606 3.14 -25.51 20.36
CA ASP A 606 4.29 -26.05 19.60
C ASP A 606 4.69 -25.19 18.41
N MET A 607 3.76 -24.37 17.93
CA MET A 607 3.78 -23.62 16.68
C MET A 607 2.95 -22.34 16.87
N ILE A 608 3.38 -21.23 16.26
CA ILE A 608 2.60 -19.98 16.22
C ILE A 608 2.34 -19.57 14.77
N SER A 609 1.09 -19.31 14.43
CA SER A 609 0.69 -18.72 13.15
C SER A 609 0.27 -17.27 13.36
N ILE A 610 0.94 -16.35 12.68
CA ILE A 610 0.61 -14.92 12.68
C ILE A 610 0.21 -14.50 11.28
N SER A 611 -1.06 -14.14 11.14
CA SER A 611 -1.67 -13.71 9.88
C SER A 611 -1.65 -12.18 9.70
N ILE A 612 -0.74 -11.53 10.40
CA ILE A 612 -0.66 -10.07 10.60
C ILE A 612 0.73 -9.60 10.11
N GLY A 613 0.84 -8.35 9.67
CA GLY A 613 2.12 -7.77 9.27
C GLY A 613 2.03 -6.25 9.08
N GLY A 614 2.98 -5.53 9.68
CA GLY A 614 3.06 -4.07 9.65
C GLY A 614 4.02 -3.53 8.59
N ALA A 615 4.57 -2.35 8.86
CA ALA A 615 5.78 -1.87 8.19
C ALA A 615 6.99 -2.77 8.56
N SER A 616 8.03 -2.73 7.74
CA SER A 616 9.32 -3.37 8.08
C SER A 616 10.10 -2.48 9.05
N LEU A 617 10.10 -2.84 10.33
CA LEU A 617 10.87 -2.18 11.40
C LEU A 617 12.11 -3.01 11.78
N PRO A 618 13.19 -2.40 12.29
CA PRO A 618 14.36 -3.13 12.84
C PRO A 618 13.97 -4.23 13.83
N PHE A 619 14.78 -5.28 13.96
CA PHE A 619 14.35 -6.51 14.65
C PHE A 619 14.06 -6.34 16.16
N PHE A 620 14.53 -5.25 16.79
CA PHE A 620 14.27 -4.91 18.20
C PHE A 620 13.21 -3.79 18.35
N GLU A 621 12.56 -3.41 17.26
CA GLU A 621 11.40 -2.50 17.17
C GLU A 621 10.18 -3.23 16.57
N ASP A 622 10.38 -4.33 15.85
CA ASP A 622 9.34 -5.22 15.33
C ASP A 622 8.86 -6.20 16.43
N PRO A 623 7.60 -6.11 16.92
CA PRO A 623 7.06 -6.98 17.98
C PRO A 623 6.90 -8.43 17.51
N ILE A 624 6.70 -8.66 16.21
CA ILE A 624 6.63 -10.00 15.64
C ILE A 624 8.05 -10.59 15.62
N ALA A 625 9.08 -9.81 15.31
CA ALA A 625 10.47 -10.24 15.42
C ALA A 625 10.86 -10.54 16.89
N ILE A 626 10.54 -9.66 17.85
CA ILE A 626 10.82 -9.87 19.28
C ILE A 626 10.10 -11.13 19.79
N GLY A 627 8.77 -11.16 19.72
CA GLY A 627 7.98 -12.28 20.25
C GLY A 627 8.34 -13.63 19.62
N SER A 628 8.65 -13.65 18.32
CA SER A 628 9.12 -14.86 17.64
C SER A 628 10.56 -15.26 17.96
N PHE A 629 11.40 -14.33 18.44
CA PHE A 629 12.74 -14.68 18.94
C PHE A 629 12.62 -15.46 20.26
N HIS A 630 11.82 -14.97 21.21
CA HIS A 630 11.55 -15.69 22.46
C HIS A 630 10.81 -17.02 22.21
N ALA A 631 9.91 -17.08 21.21
CA ALA A 631 9.29 -18.33 20.78
C ALA A 631 10.32 -19.32 20.20
N MET A 632 11.20 -18.86 19.31
CA MET A 632 12.27 -19.67 18.71
C MET A 632 13.22 -20.24 19.77
N LYS A 633 13.63 -19.42 20.75
CA LYS A 633 14.41 -19.82 21.93
C LYS A 633 13.76 -20.92 22.76
N ARG A 634 12.42 -20.99 22.77
CA ARG A 634 11.62 -22.04 23.45
C ARG A 634 11.24 -23.21 22.52
N GLY A 635 11.79 -23.31 21.30
CA GLY A 635 11.54 -24.41 20.36
C GLY A 635 10.23 -24.29 19.56
N ILE A 636 9.64 -23.09 19.51
CA ILE A 636 8.37 -22.80 18.85
C ILE A 636 8.67 -22.05 17.54
N LEU A 637 8.23 -22.60 16.40
CA LEU A 637 8.38 -21.92 15.11
C LEU A 637 7.21 -20.96 14.89
N THR A 638 7.52 -19.70 14.59
CA THR A 638 6.54 -18.71 14.13
C THR A 638 6.50 -18.66 12.60
N THR A 639 5.29 -18.75 12.04
CA THR A 639 5.04 -18.50 10.61
C THR A 639 4.34 -17.16 10.43
N CYS A 640 4.73 -16.41 9.42
CA CYS A 640 4.25 -15.05 9.16
C CYS A 640 3.88 -14.87 7.69
N SER A 641 2.85 -14.05 7.42
CA SER A 641 2.53 -13.65 6.04
C SER A 641 3.56 -12.65 5.48
N ALA A 642 3.86 -12.72 4.18
CA ALA A 642 4.83 -11.83 3.54
C ALA A 642 4.31 -10.39 3.31
N GLY A 643 3.00 -10.16 3.34
CA GLY A 643 2.35 -8.88 3.04
C GLY A 643 1.64 -8.85 1.67
N ASN A 644 0.70 -7.92 1.50
CA ASN A 644 -0.17 -7.82 0.31
C ASN A 644 0.11 -6.59 -0.58
N ASN A 645 1.30 -5.99 -0.47
CA ASN A 645 1.67 -4.74 -1.16
C ASN A 645 2.37 -4.95 -2.51
N GLY A 646 2.29 -6.15 -3.09
CA GLY A 646 2.89 -6.50 -4.38
C GLY A 646 2.19 -5.89 -5.61
N PRO A 647 2.72 -6.11 -6.82
CA PRO A 647 3.91 -6.91 -7.15
C PRO A 647 5.23 -6.11 -7.13
N GLY A 648 5.25 -4.89 -6.55
CA GLY A 648 6.48 -4.08 -6.49
C GLY A 648 7.57 -4.71 -5.62
N LEU A 649 8.85 -4.55 -6.01
CA LEU A 649 10.01 -4.93 -5.20
C LEU A 649 10.07 -4.17 -3.87
N TYR A 650 10.73 -4.75 -2.87
CA TYR A 650 10.90 -4.22 -1.50
C TYR A 650 9.58 -3.95 -0.75
N THR A 651 8.57 -4.80 -0.96
CA THR A 651 7.24 -4.68 -0.34
C THR A 651 6.97 -5.75 0.74
N VAL A 652 7.89 -6.70 0.91
CA VAL A 652 7.81 -7.78 1.90
C VAL A 652 8.00 -7.26 3.33
N SER A 653 7.18 -7.76 4.26
CA SER A 653 7.23 -7.52 5.72
C SER A 653 7.54 -8.82 6.48
N ASN A 654 7.57 -8.76 7.81
CA ASN A 654 7.87 -9.89 8.72
C ASN A 654 9.24 -10.52 8.38
N LEU A 655 10.30 -9.73 8.58
CA LEU A 655 11.61 -9.93 7.92
C LEU A 655 12.62 -10.78 8.71
N ALA A 656 12.35 -11.07 9.98
CA ALA A 656 13.30 -11.75 10.86
C ALA A 656 13.77 -13.11 10.29
N PRO A 657 15.07 -13.48 10.39
CA PRO A 657 15.54 -14.78 9.90
C PRO A 657 14.94 -15.98 10.64
N TRP A 658 14.51 -15.81 11.89
CA TRP A 658 13.90 -16.87 12.70
C TRP A 658 12.41 -17.12 12.42
N VAL A 659 11.67 -16.18 11.81
CA VAL A 659 10.30 -16.46 11.31
C VAL A 659 10.32 -17.09 9.92
N MET A 660 9.34 -17.92 9.60
CA MET A 660 9.09 -18.40 8.23
C MET A 660 8.10 -17.47 7.51
N THR A 661 8.60 -16.67 6.57
CA THR A 661 7.82 -15.62 5.87
C THR A 661 7.26 -16.15 4.55
N VAL A 662 5.93 -16.11 4.38
CA VAL A 662 5.24 -16.88 3.33
C VAL A 662 4.53 -16.02 2.30
N ALA A 663 4.88 -16.23 1.02
CA ALA A 663 4.21 -15.62 -0.14
C ALA A 663 2.98 -16.41 -0.61
N ALA A 664 2.03 -15.73 -1.23
CA ALA A 664 0.79 -16.33 -1.72
C ALA A 664 0.91 -16.80 -3.18
N ASN A 665 0.53 -18.05 -3.43
CA ASN A 665 0.44 -18.61 -4.78
C ASN A 665 -0.96 -19.13 -5.13
N SER A 666 -1.21 -19.33 -6.42
CA SER A 666 -2.47 -19.83 -6.94
C SER A 666 -2.60 -21.35 -6.78
N VAL A 667 -3.84 -21.78 -6.49
CA VAL A 667 -4.27 -23.17 -6.67
C VAL A 667 -4.69 -23.41 -8.12
N ASP A 668 -4.88 -24.67 -8.52
CA ASP A 668 -5.39 -25.05 -9.85
C ASP A 668 -6.82 -24.58 -10.15
N ARG A 669 -7.49 -23.88 -9.23
CA ARG A 669 -8.89 -23.43 -9.30
C ARG A 669 -9.00 -21.92 -9.53
N LYS A 670 -9.72 -21.56 -10.59
CA LYS A 670 -10.13 -20.19 -10.92
C LYS A 670 -11.63 -20.02 -10.68
N PHE A 671 -12.06 -18.80 -10.36
CA PHE A 671 -13.46 -18.39 -10.41
C PHE A 671 -13.75 -17.60 -11.69
N GLU A 672 -14.86 -17.92 -12.33
CA GLU A 672 -15.33 -17.23 -13.54
C GLU A 672 -16.81 -16.86 -13.40
N THR A 673 -17.09 -15.58 -13.62
CA THR A 673 -18.43 -15.02 -13.62
C THR A 673 -18.73 -14.56 -15.05
N VAL A 674 -19.56 -15.34 -15.75
CA VAL A 674 -19.86 -15.11 -17.16
C VAL A 674 -21.03 -14.12 -17.27
N VAL A 675 -20.81 -13.04 -18.01
CA VAL A 675 -21.83 -12.10 -18.45
C VAL A 675 -22.19 -12.46 -19.90
N LYS A 676 -23.45 -12.79 -20.16
CA LYS A 676 -23.97 -12.93 -21.53
C LYS A 676 -24.59 -11.62 -21.96
N LEU A 677 -24.23 -11.14 -23.16
CA LEU A 677 -24.74 -9.91 -23.76
C LEU A 677 -25.88 -10.19 -24.74
N GLY A 678 -26.75 -9.20 -24.97
CA GLY A 678 -27.94 -9.34 -25.82
C GLY A 678 -27.65 -9.52 -27.32
N ASN A 679 -26.42 -9.23 -27.78
CA ASN A 679 -25.97 -9.56 -29.13
C ASN A 679 -25.49 -11.02 -29.29
N GLY A 680 -25.41 -11.79 -28.20
CA GLY A 680 -24.91 -13.17 -28.18
C GLY A 680 -23.48 -13.33 -27.66
N ASP A 681 -22.72 -12.24 -27.50
CA ASP A 681 -21.36 -12.28 -26.97
C ASP A 681 -21.31 -12.70 -25.50
N THR A 682 -20.13 -13.20 -25.09
CA THR A 682 -19.85 -13.55 -23.69
C THR A 682 -18.62 -12.83 -23.18
N ALA A 683 -18.80 -11.98 -22.18
CA ALA A 683 -17.73 -11.42 -21.36
C ALA A 683 -17.52 -12.34 -20.15
N THR A 684 -16.26 -12.64 -19.81
CA THR A 684 -15.94 -13.43 -18.60
C THR A 684 -15.16 -12.56 -17.64
N GLY A 685 -15.73 -12.35 -16.45
CA GLY A 685 -15.09 -11.68 -15.33
C GLY A 685 -14.72 -12.64 -14.20
N ILE A 686 -14.28 -12.05 -13.09
CA ILE A 686 -13.81 -12.72 -11.88
C ILE A 686 -14.61 -12.12 -10.71
N SER A 687 -15.39 -12.93 -10.00
CA SER A 687 -16.08 -12.58 -8.74
C SER A 687 -16.57 -13.86 -8.06
N VAL A 688 -17.17 -13.73 -6.87
CA VAL A 688 -17.92 -14.80 -6.19
C VAL A 688 -19.41 -14.40 -6.19
N ASN A 689 -20.01 -14.43 -7.37
CA ASN A 689 -21.41 -14.17 -7.62
C ASN A 689 -22.27 -15.41 -7.29
N GLY A 690 -22.84 -15.46 -6.08
CA GLY A 690 -23.73 -16.53 -5.62
C GLY A 690 -25.08 -16.59 -6.34
N PHE A 691 -25.51 -15.51 -7.00
CA PHE A 691 -26.88 -15.33 -7.47
C PHE A 691 -27.20 -16.10 -8.76
N ASN A 692 -28.35 -16.80 -8.75
CA ASN A 692 -28.98 -17.31 -9.98
C ASN A 692 -29.81 -16.20 -10.65
N PRO A 693 -29.73 -16.01 -11.98
CA PRO A 693 -30.49 -14.98 -12.68
C PRO A 693 -32.00 -15.31 -12.69
N LYS A 694 -32.84 -14.35 -12.29
CA LYS A 694 -34.30 -14.49 -12.23
C LYS A 694 -35.01 -14.17 -13.55
N LYS A 695 -34.28 -13.60 -14.54
CA LYS A 695 -34.76 -13.30 -15.90
C LYS A 695 -33.73 -13.78 -16.93
N LYS A 696 -34.19 -14.11 -18.14
CA LYS A 696 -33.32 -14.52 -19.27
C LYS A 696 -32.33 -13.43 -19.69
N MET A 697 -32.76 -12.17 -19.61
CA MET A 697 -31.98 -10.95 -19.83
C MET A 697 -32.54 -9.84 -18.95
N TYR A 698 -31.69 -8.85 -18.65
CA TYR A 698 -32.03 -7.57 -18.03
C TYR A 698 -31.59 -6.44 -18.97
N PRO A 699 -32.22 -5.26 -18.95
CA PRO A 699 -31.68 -4.09 -19.63
C PRO A 699 -30.29 -3.77 -19.06
N LEU A 700 -29.36 -3.36 -19.91
CA LEU A 700 -28.02 -2.92 -19.54
C LEU A 700 -27.93 -1.40 -19.67
N THR A 701 -27.10 -0.76 -18.85
CA THR A 701 -26.69 0.65 -18.99
C THR A 701 -25.25 0.79 -18.50
N SER A 702 -24.58 1.89 -18.83
CA SER A 702 -23.37 2.31 -18.11
C SER A 702 -23.72 3.33 -17.01
N GLY A 703 -22.84 3.51 -16.02
CA GLY A 703 -22.97 4.58 -15.03
C GLY A 703 -22.98 5.97 -15.67
N PHE A 704 -22.20 6.17 -16.74
CA PHE A 704 -22.23 7.36 -17.58
C PHE A 704 -23.63 7.65 -18.17
N LEU A 705 -24.28 6.66 -18.77
CA LEU A 705 -25.66 6.78 -19.28
C LEU A 705 -26.71 6.89 -18.16
N ALA A 706 -26.39 6.36 -16.98
CA ALA A 706 -27.23 6.46 -15.79
C ALA A 706 -27.04 7.74 -14.96
N SER A 707 -26.16 8.65 -15.40
CA SER A 707 -25.80 9.87 -14.68
C SER A 707 -27.01 10.75 -14.33
N ASN A 708 -27.02 11.30 -13.11
CA ASN A 708 -28.05 12.22 -12.62
C ASN A 708 -27.42 13.46 -11.96
N VAL A 709 -26.35 13.95 -12.58
CA VAL A 709 -25.62 15.13 -12.10
C VAL A 709 -26.40 16.39 -12.48
N THR A 710 -27.37 16.78 -11.65
CA THR A 710 -27.62 18.21 -11.41
C THR A 710 -26.32 18.81 -10.90
N ALA A 711 -25.89 19.94 -11.47
CA ALA A 711 -24.54 20.47 -11.26
C ALA A 711 -24.28 20.88 -9.79
N GLY A 712 -23.67 20.00 -9.01
CA GLY A 712 -23.39 20.20 -7.58
C GLY A 712 -22.39 19.20 -7.01
N ASP A 713 -22.66 17.89 -7.14
CA ASP A 713 -21.92 16.85 -6.41
C ASP A 713 -20.64 16.32 -7.07
N TYR A 714 -19.73 15.83 -6.23
CA TYR A 714 -18.29 15.66 -6.52
C TYR A 714 -17.89 14.22 -6.90
N GLY A 715 -18.58 13.59 -7.85
CA GLY A 715 -18.26 12.22 -8.31
C GLY A 715 -18.24 12.01 -9.83
N GLU A 716 -17.59 10.92 -10.27
CA GLU A 716 -17.52 10.43 -11.64
C GLU A 716 -18.61 9.37 -11.91
N PRO A 717 -19.66 9.69 -12.71
CA PRO A 717 -20.73 8.75 -12.99
C PRO A 717 -20.26 7.49 -13.72
N SER A 718 -19.17 7.59 -14.51
CA SER A 718 -18.61 6.44 -15.20
C SER A 718 -18.13 5.36 -14.23
N ALA A 719 -17.60 5.74 -13.06
CA ALA A 719 -17.13 4.85 -12.01
C ALA A 719 -18.26 4.37 -11.06
N CYS A 720 -19.49 4.82 -11.29
CA CYS A 720 -20.65 4.53 -10.44
C CYS A 720 -20.48 4.98 -8.98
N GLU A 721 -19.78 6.10 -8.74
CA GLU A 721 -19.54 6.67 -7.41
C GLU A 721 -20.86 7.14 -6.74
N PRO A 722 -20.91 7.26 -5.39
CA PRO A 722 -22.12 7.65 -4.66
C PRO A 722 -22.73 8.97 -5.16
N GLY A 723 -24.06 9.04 -5.23
CA GLY A 723 -24.82 10.23 -5.66
C GLY A 723 -24.75 10.55 -7.17
N THR A 724 -23.91 9.88 -7.96
CA THR A 724 -23.68 10.27 -9.37
C THR A 724 -24.76 9.83 -10.37
N MET A 725 -25.62 8.88 -10.00
CA MET A 725 -26.57 8.20 -10.90
C MET A 725 -28.02 8.34 -10.42
N GLY A 726 -28.97 8.26 -11.37
CA GLY A 726 -30.40 8.37 -11.10
C GLY A 726 -31.04 7.01 -10.80
N GLU A 727 -31.87 6.93 -9.77
CA GLU A 727 -32.63 5.71 -9.44
C GLU A 727 -33.51 5.27 -10.63
N ASP A 728 -34.17 6.22 -11.31
CA ASP A 728 -34.94 6.00 -12.54
C ASP A 728 -34.11 5.38 -13.68
N LYS A 729 -32.81 5.69 -13.72
CA LYS A 729 -31.88 5.21 -14.75
C LYS A 729 -31.21 3.89 -14.38
N VAL A 730 -31.11 3.55 -13.09
CA VAL A 730 -30.48 2.32 -12.59
C VAL A 730 -31.49 1.20 -12.29
N MET A 731 -32.67 1.55 -11.78
CA MET A 731 -33.66 0.61 -11.23
C MET A 731 -33.99 -0.53 -12.20
N GLY A 732 -33.81 -1.77 -11.73
CA GLY A 732 -34.10 -2.99 -12.48
C GLY A 732 -33.16 -3.32 -13.65
N LYS A 733 -32.08 -2.54 -13.87
CA LYS A 733 -31.09 -2.73 -14.93
C LYS A 733 -29.78 -3.30 -14.38
N VAL A 734 -28.98 -3.91 -15.24
CA VAL A 734 -27.56 -4.17 -14.97
C VAL A 734 -26.78 -2.89 -15.32
N VAL A 735 -25.84 -2.48 -14.46
CA VAL A 735 -25.04 -1.26 -14.67
C VAL A 735 -23.56 -1.61 -14.87
N TYR A 736 -22.95 -1.03 -15.89
CA TYR A 736 -21.53 -1.16 -16.21
C TYR A 736 -20.75 0.08 -15.73
N CYS A 737 -19.68 -0.14 -14.97
CA CYS A 737 -18.92 0.86 -14.24
C CYS A 737 -17.42 0.79 -14.60
N GLU A 738 -16.76 1.91 -14.85
CA GLU A 738 -15.34 2.02 -15.22
C GLU A 738 -14.51 2.59 -14.07
N VAL A 739 -13.88 1.70 -13.29
CA VAL A 739 -13.39 2.00 -11.93
C VAL A 739 -11.86 2.03 -11.85
N GLY A 740 -11.33 2.95 -11.04
CA GLY A 740 -9.90 3.12 -10.80
C GLY A 740 -9.29 2.03 -9.92
N ARG A 741 -7.95 1.94 -9.89
CA ARG A 741 -7.22 0.91 -9.11
C ARG A 741 -7.46 1.00 -7.59
N GLU A 742 -7.90 2.15 -7.09
CA GLU A 742 -7.97 2.42 -5.64
C GLU A 742 -9.28 1.96 -4.96
N GLU A 743 -10.34 1.65 -5.72
CA GLU A 743 -11.63 1.21 -5.14
C GLU A 743 -11.86 -0.31 -5.18
N ALA A 744 -10.97 -1.07 -5.85
CA ALA A 744 -11.01 -2.54 -5.85
C ALA A 744 -10.78 -3.17 -4.44
N GLY A 745 -10.50 -2.33 -3.44
CA GLY A 745 -10.50 -2.67 -2.02
C GLY A 745 -10.65 -1.42 -1.15
N GLY A 746 -11.82 -0.77 -1.17
CA GLY A 746 -12.22 0.16 -0.10
C GLY A 746 -12.55 1.60 -0.52
N SER A 747 -13.55 1.80 -1.38
CA SER A 747 -14.54 2.85 -1.09
C SER A 747 -15.36 2.41 0.15
N SER A 748 -15.91 3.34 0.93
CA SER A 748 -16.75 2.97 2.10
C SER A 748 -18.06 2.27 1.70
N GLU A 749 -18.49 2.46 0.46
CA GLU A 749 -19.57 1.74 -0.20
C GLU A 749 -19.07 1.27 -1.57
N GLY A 750 -19.07 -0.05 -1.84
CA GLY A 750 -18.66 -0.59 -3.14
C GLY A 750 -19.68 -0.29 -4.25
N GLN A 751 -19.29 -0.37 -5.52
CA GLN A 751 -20.21 -0.16 -6.65
C GLN A 751 -21.45 -1.08 -6.60
N ASP A 752 -21.31 -2.30 -6.07
CA ASP A 752 -22.43 -3.21 -5.88
C ASP A 752 -23.37 -2.80 -4.72
N HIS A 753 -22.88 -2.04 -3.72
CA HIS A 753 -23.71 -1.36 -2.72
C HIS A 753 -24.47 -0.19 -3.36
N ILE A 754 -23.79 0.67 -4.12
CA ILE A 754 -24.36 1.88 -4.73
C ILE A 754 -25.42 1.52 -5.79
N ILE A 755 -25.16 0.52 -6.62
CA ILE A 755 -26.16 0.01 -7.58
C ILE A 755 -27.31 -0.71 -6.86
N LYS A 756 -27.10 -1.29 -5.68
CA LYS A 756 -28.15 -1.91 -4.85
C LYS A 756 -29.07 -0.89 -4.20
N SER A 757 -28.55 0.20 -3.65
CA SER A 757 -29.37 1.28 -3.05
C SER A 757 -30.24 1.95 -4.12
N LEU A 758 -29.71 2.13 -5.34
CA LEU A 758 -30.45 2.58 -6.53
C LEU A 758 -31.31 1.49 -7.20
N LYS A 759 -31.61 0.37 -6.51
CA LYS A 759 -32.52 -0.71 -6.93
C LYS A 759 -32.14 -1.39 -8.25
N GLY A 760 -30.86 -1.36 -8.62
CA GLY A 760 -30.30 -2.04 -9.78
C GLY A 760 -30.38 -3.57 -9.67
N ALA A 761 -30.44 -4.24 -10.82
CA ALA A 761 -30.54 -5.70 -10.93
C ALA A 761 -29.18 -6.42 -10.97
N GLY A 762 -28.07 -5.69 -11.14
CA GLY A 762 -26.71 -6.22 -11.10
C GLY A 762 -25.66 -5.20 -11.55
N VAL A 763 -24.38 -5.54 -11.40
CA VAL A 763 -23.26 -4.63 -11.72
C VAL A 763 -22.12 -5.34 -12.47
N ILE A 764 -21.46 -4.62 -13.38
CA ILE A 764 -20.27 -5.07 -14.10
C ILE A 764 -19.18 -4.01 -13.93
N VAL A 765 -18.10 -4.34 -13.23
CA VAL A 765 -17.04 -3.37 -12.89
C VAL A 765 -15.80 -3.63 -13.75
N GLN A 766 -15.45 -2.69 -14.62
CA GLN A 766 -14.18 -2.72 -15.35
C GLN A 766 -13.04 -2.27 -14.45
N LEU A 767 -12.04 -3.14 -14.30
CA LEU A 767 -10.79 -2.86 -13.60
C LEU A 767 -9.70 -2.38 -14.57
N LEU A 768 -8.95 -1.34 -14.17
CA LEU A 768 -7.82 -0.82 -14.97
C LEU A 768 -6.63 -1.77 -15.08
N GLU A 769 -6.41 -2.65 -14.09
CA GLU A 769 -5.30 -3.61 -14.07
C GLU A 769 -5.79 -5.05 -13.91
N PRO A 770 -5.01 -6.04 -14.40
CA PRO A 770 -5.31 -7.45 -14.18
C PRO A 770 -5.29 -7.82 -12.69
N THR A 771 -6.46 -8.02 -12.10
CA THR A 771 -6.59 -8.76 -10.84
C THR A 771 -6.65 -10.25 -11.13
N ASP A 772 -6.06 -11.03 -10.24
CA ASP A 772 -6.29 -12.47 -10.13
C ASP A 772 -7.28 -12.80 -8.99
N MET A 773 -7.61 -11.85 -8.11
CA MET A 773 -8.52 -12.01 -6.96
C MET A 773 -10.01 -11.96 -7.35
N ALA A 774 -10.83 -12.77 -6.68
CA ALA A 774 -12.28 -12.83 -6.80
C ALA A 774 -12.96 -12.39 -5.49
N THR A 775 -13.72 -11.30 -5.56
CA THR A 775 -14.49 -10.75 -4.44
C THR A 775 -15.95 -11.17 -4.51
N SER A 776 -16.57 -11.44 -3.36
CA SER A 776 -18.03 -11.62 -3.24
C SER A 776 -18.79 -10.34 -3.59
N THR A 777 -20.01 -10.46 -4.12
CA THR A 777 -20.83 -9.29 -4.53
C THR A 777 -22.18 -9.25 -3.82
N LEU A 778 -22.64 -8.06 -3.47
CA LEU A 778 -23.87 -7.77 -2.72
C LEU A 778 -25.17 -7.92 -3.54
N ILE A 779 -25.03 -7.93 -4.87
CA ILE A 779 -26.04 -8.17 -5.91
C ILE A 779 -25.38 -9.00 -7.03
N PRO A 780 -26.10 -9.46 -8.10
CA PRO A 780 -25.46 -10.13 -9.22
C PRO A 780 -24.33 -9.27 -9.81
N GLY A 781 -23.07 -9.70 -9.69
CA GLY A 781 -21.92 -8.82 -9.91
C GLY A 781 -20.72 -9.51 -10.54
N SER A 782 -19.98 -8.82 -11.41
CA SER A 782 -18.79 -9.36 -12.08
C SER A 782 -17.72 -8.30 -12.34
N TYR A 783 -16.49 -8.51 -11.89
CA TYR A 783 -15.35 -7.66 -12.23
C TYR A 783 -14.71 -8.13 -13.54
N VAL A 784 -14.56 -7.25 -14.53
CA VAL A 784 -14.01 -7.56 -15.85
C VAL A 784 -12.71 -6.79 -16.09
N LEU A 785 -11.78 -7.40 -16.81
CA LEU A 785 -10.56 -6.71 -17.23
C LEU A 785 -10.89 -5.63 -18.27
N TYR A 786 -10.12 -4.55 -18.29
CA TYR A 786 -10.19 -3.44 -19.26
C TYR A 786 -10.45 -3.84 -20.73
N GLU A 787 -9.83 -4.90 -21.23
CA GLU A 787 -10.03 -5.40 -22.61
C GLU A 787 -11.43 -6.01 -22.84
N VAL A 788 -12.03 -6.55 -21.78
CA VAL A 788 -13.38 -7.12 -21.78
C VAL A 788 -14.41 -6.02 -21.50
N GLY A 789 -14.13 -5.12 -20.55
CA GLY A 789 -14.97 -3.96 -20.25
C GLY A 789 -15.16 -3.05 -21.46
N THR A 790 -14.09 -2.75 -22.20
CA THR A 790 -14.15 -1.96 -23.44
C THR A 790 -15.18 -2.55 -24.43
N LYS A 791 -15.20 -3.87 -24.64
CA LYS A 791 -16.18 -4.54 -25.52
C LYS A 791 -17.62 -4.45 -25.00
N ILE A 792 -17.83 -4.42 -23.69
CA ILE A 792 -19.15 -4.19 -23.08
C ILE A 792 -19.58 -2.74 -23.31
N SER A 793 -18.67 -1.77 -23.16
CA SER A 793 -18.88 -0.36 -23.46
C SER A 793 -19.22 -0.14 -24.94
N ASP A 794 -18.49 -0.78 -25.85
CA ASP A 794 -18.76 -0.76 -27.30
C ASP A 794 -20.15 -1.34 -27.61
N TYR A 795 -20.53 -2.48 -27.01
CA TYR A 795 -21.86 -3.07 -27.16
C TYR A 795 -22.98 -2.18 -26.61
N ILE A 796 -22.79 -1.54 -25.46
CA ILE A 796 -23.76 -0.58 -24.89
C ILE A 796 -24.02 0.56 -25.88
N ASN A 797 -22.98 1.06 -26.54
CA ASN A 797 -23.09 2.13 -27.53
C ASN A 797 -23.60 1.66 -28.90
N SER A 798 -23.57 0.36 -29.21
CA SER A 798 -23.96 -0.17 -30.52
C SER A 798 -25.47 -0.36 -30.73
N THR A 799 -26.29 -0.24 -29.67
CA THR A 799 -27.74 -0.50 -29.73
C THR A 799 -28.52 0.40 -28.77
N LYS A 800 -29.78 0.69 -29.09
CA LYS A 800 -30.69 1.44 -28.20
C LYS A 800 -31.26 0.59 -27.07
N ASN A 801 -31.24 -0.74 -27.22
CA ASN A 801 -31.76 -1.70 -26.25
C ASN A 801 -30.68 -2.70 -25.82
N PRO A 802 -29.55 -2.26 -25.22
CA PRO A 802 -28.53 -3.18 -24.74
C PRO A 802 -29.06 -4.01 -23.57
N GLN A 803 -28.66 -5.28 -23.52
CA GLN A 803 -29.11 -6.23 -22.50
C GLN A 803 -27.96 -7.10 -22.02
N ALA A 804 -28.03 -7.53 -20.76
CA ALA A 804 -27.09 -8.49 -20.20
C ALA A 804 -27.77 -9.43 -19.19
N VAL A 805 -27.14 -10.56 -18.94
CA VAL A 805 -27.40 -11.39 -17.76
C VAL A 805 -26.08 -11.87 -17.16
N ILE A 806 -25.90 -11.62 -15.87
CA ILE A 806 -24.75 -12.08 -15.09
C ILE A 806 -25.10 -13.47 -14.55
N LEU A 807 -24.30 -14.47 -14.89
CA LEU A 807 -24.50 -15.85 -14.45
C LEU A 807 -23.77 -16.12 -13.13
N LYS A 808 -24.31 -17.04 -12.34
CA LYS A 808 -23.67 -17.56 -11.12
C LYS A 808 -22.24 -18.00 -11.40
N THR A 809 -21.31 -17.68 -10.50
CA THR A 809 -19.89 -18.03 -10.64
C THR A 809 -19.71 -19.54 -10.76
N ARG A 810 -18.83 -19.96 -11.69
CA ARG A 810 -18.36 -21.34 -11.82
C ARG A 810 -16.89 -21.44 -11.43
N THR A 811 -16.46 -22.63 -11.05
CA THR A 811 -15.04 -22.97 -10.92
C THR A 811 -14.50 -23.54 -12.23
N THR A 812 -13.39 -22.99 -12.71
CA THR A 812 -12.61 -23.54 -13.84
C THR A 812 -11.18 -23.86 -13.41
N LYS A 813 -10.40 -24.49 -14.29
CA LYS A 813 -8.98 -24.78 -14.02
C LYS A 813 -8.07 -23.69 -14.58
N MET A 814 -6.99 -23.38 -13.86
CA MET A 814 -5.92 -22.49 -14.34
C MET A 814 -4.55 -23.19 -14.33
N VAL A 815 -3.57 -22.58 -14.99
CA VAL A 815 -2.15 -22.98 -14.86
C VAL A 815 -1.66 -22.54 -13.49
N ALA A 816 -1.26 -23.50 -12.67
CA ALA A 816 -0.81 -23.28 -11.29
C ALA A 816 0.43 -24.14 -10.96
N PRO A 817 1.24 -23.72 -9.96
CA PRO A 817 1.14 -22.44 -9.26
C PRO A 817 1.70 -21.27 -10.08
N SER A 818 1.10 -20.10 -9.87
CA SER A 818 1.63 -18.76 -10.17
C SER A 818 1.65 -17.96 -8.87
N ILE A 819 2.58 -17.02 -8.71
CA ILE A 819 2.54 -16.14 -7.52
C ILE A 819 1.44 -15.10 -7.72
N ALA A 820 0.69 -14.82 -6.66
CA ALA A 820 -0.45 -13.92 -6.73
C ALA A 820 -0.01 -12.46 -6.91
N SER A 821 -0.86 -11.67 -7.58
CA SER A 821 -0.55 -10.28 -7.98
C SER A 821 -0.19 -9.37 -6.81
N PHE A 822 -1.00 -9.40 -5.75
CA PHE A 822 -0.80 -8.66 -4.50
C PHE A 822 0.32 -9.19 -3.61
N SER A 823 0.83 -10.41 -3.82
CA SER A 823 1.79 -11.01 -2.88
C SER A 823 3.05 -10.15 -2.82
N ALA A 824 3.49 -9.75 -1.64
CA ALA A 824 4.66 -8.90 -1.52
C ALA A 824 5.93 -9.54 -2.11
N ARG A 825 6.88 -8.70 -2.52
CA ARG A 825 8.16 -9.10 -3.13
C ARG A 825 9.35 -8.59 -2.33
N GLY A 826 10.43 -9.36 -2.37
CA GLY A 826 11.75 -8.96 -1.91
C GLY A 826 12.44 -7.93 -2.81
N PRO A 827 13.75 -7.68 -2.61
CA PRO A 827 14.51 -8.16 -1.46
C PRO A 827 14.11 -7.39 -0.19
N GLN A 828 14.56 -7.87 0.97
CA GLN A 828 14.29 -7.17 2.23
C GLN A 828 15.22 -5.94 2.42
N ARG A 829 14.86 -5.05 3.35
CA ARG A 829 15.61 -3.82 3.65
C ARG A 829 16.49 -3.87 4.90
N ILE A 830 16.18 -4.74 5.88
CA ILE A 830 16.90 -4.77 7.18
C ILE A 830 18.19 -5.56 7.06
N SER A 831 18.09 -6.80 6.56
CA SER A 831 19.23 -7.69 6.32
C SER A 831 19.34 -8.03 4.84
N PRO A 832 19.97 -7.17 4.01
CA PRO A 832 19.99 -7.27 2.55
C PRO A 832 20.34 -8.63 1.96
N ASN A 833 21.16 -9.43 2.66
CA ASN A 833 21.68 -10.72 2.19
C ASN A 833 20.85 -11.94 2.67
N ILE A 834 19.76 -11.73 3.43
CA ILE A 834 18.83 -12.79 3.82
C ILE A 834 17.61 -12.77 2.90
N LEU A 835 17.46 -13.79 2.05
CA LEU A 835 16.35 -13.91 1.10
C LEU A 835 14.99 -13.90 1.81
N LYS A 836 14.08 -13.03 1.36
CA LYS A 836 12.66 -13.03 1.73
C LYS A 836 11.82 -12.77 0.47
N PRO A 837 10.64 -13.40 0.30
CA PRO A 837 10.01 -14.40 1.19
C PRO A 837 10.81 -15.70 1.26
N ASP A 838 10.57 -16.54 2.27
CA ASP A 838 11.29 -17.81 2.46
C ASP A 838 10.76 -18.91 1.53
N ILE A 839 9.44 -18.90 1.32
CA ILE A 839 8.68 -19.93 0.60
C ILE A 839 7.33 -19.35 0.14
N SER A 840 6.65 -20.03 -0.78
CA SER A 840 5.27 -19.73 -1.17
C SER A 840 4.31 -20.87 -0.82
N ALA A 841 3.06 -20.53 -0.52
CA ALA A 841 1.99 -21.48 -0.25
C ALA A 841 0.64 -20.95 -0.79
N PRO A 842 -0.39 -21.80 -0.91
CA PRO A 842 -1.67 -21.42 -1.49
C PRO A 842 -2.31 -20.21 -0.81
N GLY A 843 -2.67 -19.20 -1.60
CA GLY A 843 -3.19 -17.95 -1.08
C GLY A 843 -3.91 -17.04 -2.08
N LEU A 844 -4.71 -17.62 -2.98
CA LEU A 844 -5.54 -16.91 -3.95
C LEU A 844 -6.86 -17.65 -4.21
N ASN A 845 -7.99 -16.94 -4.19
CA ASN A 845 -9.32 -17.40 -4.64
C ASN A 845 -9.84 -18.66 -3.97
N ILE A 846 -9.64 -18.73 -2.67
CA ILE A 846 -9.77 -20.01 -1.99
C ILE A 846 -10.66 -19.82 -0.74
N LEU A 847 -11.27 -20.87 -0.17
CA LEU A 847 -12.49 -20.81 0.69
C LEU A 847 -12.19 -21.33 2.11
N ALA A 848 -12.77 -20.92 3.24
CA ALA A 848 -12.69 -21.71 4.51
C ALA A 848 -13.82 -21.36 5.47
N ALA A 849 -13.78 -21.91 6.69
CA ALA A 849 -14.77 -21.58 7.71
C ALA A 849 -14.79 -20.08 7.99
N TYR A 850 -15.96 -19.56 8.31
CA TYR A 850 -16.16 -18.16 8.62
C TYR A 850 -17.08 -18.02 9.82
N SER A 851 -16.98 -16.89 10.53
CA SER A 851 -17.86 -16.61 11.65
C SER A 851 -19.26 -16.31 11.17
N LYS A 852 -20.29 -16.88 11.83
CA LYS A 852 -21.68 -16.44 11.66
C LYS A 852 -21.96 -15.06 12.28
N LEU A 853 -21.06 -14.58 13.13
CA LEU A 853 -21.14 -13.25 13.75
C LEU A 853 -20.66 -12.16 12.77
N ALA A 854 -19.97 -12.55 11.70
CA ALA A 854 -19.50 -11.69 10.62
C ALA A 854 -20.41 -11.80 9.38
N THR A 855 -20.53 -10.73 8.60
CA THR A 855 -21.36 -10.74 7.37
C THR A 855 -20.49 -10.97 6.13
N VAL A 856 -20.87 -11.94 5.28
CA VAL A 856 -20.25 -12.16 3.95
C VAL A 856 -20.89 -11.26 2.88
N THR A 857 -22.18 -10.92 3.05
CA THR A 857 -22.87 -9.87 2.29
C THR A 857 -23.95 -9.22 3.15
N VAL A 858 -24.46 -8.05 2.74
CA VAL A 858 -25.64 -7.35 3.31
C VAL A 858 -26.97 -8.13 3.09
N HIS A 859 -26.91 -9.40 2.69
CA HIS A 859 -28.03 -10.34 2.72
C HIS A 859 -27.65 -11.54 3.57
N ALA A 860 -28.37 -11.72 4.68
CA ALA A 860 -28.12 -12.73 5.69
C ALA A 860 -28.53 -14.13 5.21
N GLU A 861 -27.65 -14.77 4.43
CA GLU A 861 -27.52 -16.22 4.46
C GLU A 861 -26.36 -16.57 5.41
N ASP A 862 -26.65 -17.43 6.39
CA ASP A 862 -25.77 -17.92 7.46
C ASP A 862 -24.59 -18.78 6.94
N THR A 863 -23.70 -18.15 6.18
CA THR A 863 -22.60 -18.81 5.46
C THR A 863 -21.45 -19.18 6.40
N LEU A 864 -21.49 -20.41 6.91
CA LEU A 864 -20.42 -21.03 7.72
C LEU A 864 -19.06 -21.11 7.00
N PHE A 865 -19.00 -20.79 5.71
CA PHE A 865 -17.78 -20.75 4.91
C PHE A 865 -17.75 -19.50 4.03
N SER A 866 -16.59 -18.85 3.94
CA SER A 866 -16.36 -17.67 3.10
C SER A 866 -15.24 -17.90 2.08
N ILE A 867 -15.24 -17.09 1.03
CA ILE A 867 -14.07 -16.86 0.18
C ILE A 867 -13.56 -15.45 0.55
N MET A 868 -12.75 -15.37 1.63
CA MET A 868 -11.58 -14.41 1.77
C MET A 868 -8.76 -14.75 -0.14
N SER A 869 -7.89 -13.73 -0.46
CA SER A 869 -6.74 -13.77 -1.37
C SER A 869 -5.62 -12.88 -0.83
N GLY A 870 -4.46 -13.46 -0.52
CA GLY A 870 -3.42 -12.80 0.26
C GLY A 870 -2.45 -13.73 0.96
N THR A 871 -1.37 -13.15 1.46
CA THR A 871 -0.26 -13.88 2.08
C THR A 871 -0.58 -14.52 3.44
N SER A 872 -1.61 -14.06 4.15
CA SER A 872 -2.09 -14.74 5.36
C SER A 872 -3.07 -15.90 5.11
N MET A 873 -3.34 -16.30 3.86
CA MET A 873 -3.62 -17.72 3.59
C MET A 873 -2.36 -18.57 3.66
N ALA A 874 -1.28 -18.05 3.11
CA ALA A 874 -0.08 -18.82 2.86
C ALA A 874 0.59 -19.13 4.20
N CYS A 875 0.51 -18.19 5.15
CA CYS A 875 0.91 -18.36 6.54
C CYS A 875 0.32 -19.62 7.21
N PRO A 876 -1.00 -19.82 7.38
CA PRO A 876 -1.56 -21.02 8.00
C PRO A 876 -1.31 -22.31 7.20
N HIS A 877 -1.13 -22.24 5.87
CA HIS A 877 -0.64 -23.39 5.10
C HIS A 877 0.78 -23.79 5.50
N ALA A 878 1.66 -22.82 5.76
CA ALA A 878 2.99 -23.09 6.27
C ALA A 878 2.98 -23.50 7.75
N ALA A 879 2.09 -22.94 8.58
CA ALA A 879 1.90 -23.32 9.98
C ALA A 879 1.50 -24.80 10.10
N ALA A 880 0.49 -25.23 9.33
CA ALA A 880 0.06 -26.62 9.35
C ALA A 880 1.04 -27.58 8.66
N ALA A 881 1.79 -27.13 7.65
CA ALA A 881 2.88 -27.90 7.08
C ALA A 881 4.02 -28.11 8.10
N ALA A 882 4.36 -27.09 8.89
CA ALA A 882 5.35 -27.18 9.96
C ALA A 882 4.85 -28.03 11.14
N ALA A 883 3.59 -27.89 11.55
CA ALA A 883 2.95 -28.76 12.54
C ALA A 883 2.92 -30.23 12.10
N TYR A 884 2.71 -30.49 10.80
CA TYR A 884 2.81 -31.84 10.22
C TYR A 884 4.24 -32.37 10.22
N VAL A 885 5.26 -31.55 9.94
CA VAL A 885 6.67 -31.99 10.09
C VAL A 885 6.99 -32.28 11.56
N LYS A 886 6.54 -31.43 12.50
CA LYS A 886 6.73 -31.60 13.95
C LYS A 886 5.97 -32.80 14.54
N SER A 887 4.89 -33.27 13.90
CA SER A 887 4.22 -34.52 14.31
C SER A 887 4.94 -35.80 13.84
N PHE A 888 5.91 -35.68 12.93
CA PHE A 888 6.84 -36.76 12.57
C PHE A 888 8.21 -36.61 13.26
N HIS A 889 8.61 -35.39 13.61
CA HIS A 889 9.86 -35.07 14.32
C HIS A 889 9.62 -34.08 15.48
N PRO A 890 9.11 -34.56 16.64
CA PRO A 890 8.73 -33.68 17.75
C PRO A 890 9.91 -32.97 18.43
N ASP A 891 11.13 -33.47 18.22
CA ASP A 891 12.41 -33.01 18.76
C ASP A 891 13.12 -31.96 17.88
N TRP A 892 12.64 -31.72 16.66
CA TRP A 892 13.31 -30.79 15.73
C TRP A 892 13.15 -29.32 16.14
N SER A 893 14.23 -28.56 15.96
CA SER A 893 14.25 -27.12 16.14
C SER A 893 13.34 -26.40 15.13
N PRO A 894 12.90 -25.15 15.43
CA PRO A 894 12.25 -24.27 14.47
C PRO A 894 13.03 -24.14 13.14
N ALA A 895 14.36 -24.05 13.21
CA ALA A 895 15.23 -23.93 12.05
C ALA A 895 15.29 -25.23 11.21
N ALA A 896 15.33 -26.41 11.84
CA ALA A 896 15.30 -27.69 11.14
C ALA A 896 13.96 -27.90 10.40
N ILE A 897 12.84 -27.58 11.04
CA ILE A 897 11.49 -27.65 10.43
C ILE A 897 11.39 -26.67 9.24
N LYS A 898 11.80 -25.41 9.44
CA LYS A 898 11.85 -24.39 8.38
C LYS A 898 12.75 -24.83 7.21
N SER A 899 13.94 -25.36 7.51
CA SER A 899 14.87 -25.90 6.51
C SER A 899 14.24 -27.04 5.71
N ALA A 900 13.56 -27.99 6.37
CA ALA A 900 12.95 -29.12 5.68
C ALA A 900 11.83 -28.70 4.71
N LEU A 901 11.04 -27.68 5.09
CA LEU A 901 10.02 -27.10 4.22
C LEU A 901 10.62 -26.32 3.04
N MET A 902 11.66 -25.50 3.29
CA MET A 902 12.35 -24.73 2.25
C MET A 902 13.08 -25.64 1.26
N THR A 903 13.92 -26.57 1.73
CA THR A 903 14.81 -27.37 0.87
C THR A 903 14.11 -28.43 0.05
N THR A 904 12.91 -28.85 0.45
CA THR A 904 12.09 -29.83 -0.29
C THR A 904 10.97 -29.20 -1.12
N ALA A 905 10.85 -27.86 -1.09
CA ALA A 905 9.86 -27.09 -1.84
C ALA A 905 9.90 -27.44 -3.33
N THR A 906 8.72 -27.47 -3.95
CA THR A 906 8.56 -27.68 -5.38
C THR A 906 8.90 -26.39 -6.13
N PRO A 907 9.89 -26.36 -7.05
CA PRO A 907 10.21 -25.17 -7.83
C PRO A 907 8.99 -24.65 -8.60
N MET A 908 8.87 -23.32 -8.72
CA MET A 908 7.69 -22.70 -9.33
C MET A 908 7.58 -23.03 -10.83
N ARG A 909 6.43 -23.60 -11.22
CA ARG A 909 6.13 -23.96 -12.61
C ARG A 909 5.97 -22.73 -13.50
N THR A 910 5.25 -21.72 -13.02
CA THR A 910 5.13 -20.42 -13.69
C THR A 910 6.31 -19.55 -13.25
N LYS A 911 7.20 -19.22 -14.19
CA LYS A 911 8.34 -18.34 -13.91
C LYS A 911 7.89 -16.88 -13.81
N ASP A 912 7.61 -16.48 -12.58
CA ASP A 912 7.48 -15.08 -12.18
C ASP A 912 8.83 -14.33 -12.39
N ILE A 913 8.76 -13.07 -12.81
CA ILE A 913 9.93 -12.28 -13.25
C ILE A 913 10.79 -11.76 -12.09
N GLU A 914 10.24 -11.71 -10.87
CA GLU A 914 10.99 -11.44 -9.64
C GLU A 914 11.69 -12.72 -9.09
N ALA A 915 11.41 -13.89 -9.67
CA ALA A 915 12.02 -15.18 -9.33
C ALA A 915 11.99 -15.48 -7.82
N GLU A 916 13.10 -15.92 -7.22
CA GLU A 916 13.25 -16.12 -5.78
C GLU A 916 12.74 -14.95 -4.89
N LEU A 917 12.67 -13.70 -5.39
CA LEU A 917 12.08 -12.57 -4.64
C LEU A 917 10.55 -12.58 -4.56
N SER A 918 9.86 -13.44 -5.33
CA SER A 918 8.40 -13.61 -5.26
C SER A 918 7.97 -14.92 -4.58
N TYR A 919 8.82 -15.95 -4.59
CA TYR A 919 8.47 -17.28 -4.09
C TYR A 919 9.48 -17.94 -3.14
N GLY A 920 10.61 -17.30 -2.87
CA GLY A 920 11.67 -17.87 -2.04
C GLY A 920 12.14 -19.20 -2.59
N SER A 921 12.00 -20.25 -1.78
CA SER A 921 12.44 -21.61 -2.14
C SER A 921 11.54 -22.31 -3.19
N GLY A 922 10.30 -21.86 -3.37
CA GLY A 922 9.30 -22.47 -4.25
C GLY A 922 7.92 -22.64 -3.59
N GLN A 923 7.10 -23.54 -4.09
CA GLN A 923 5.85 -23.95 -3.42
C GLN A 923 6.15 -24.97 -2.31
N ILE A 924 5.56 -24.77 -1.14
CA ILE A 924 5.65 -25.68 0.01
C ILE A 924 5.25 -27.13 -0.33
N ASN A 925 6.00 -28.12 0.19
CA ASN A 925 5.76 -29.53 -0.06
C ASN A 925 5.81 -30.36 1.24
N PRO A 926 4.72 -30.40 2.03
CA PRO A 926 4.71 -31.04 3.35
C PRO A 926 5.08 -32.54 3.31
N ARG A 927 4.75 -33.22 2.21
CA ARG A 927 5.00 -34.66 2.00
C ARG A 927 6.47 -35.02 1.81
N ARG A 928 7.29 -34.08 1.34
CA ARG A 928 8.75 -34.28 1.22
C ARG A 928 9.47 -33.78 2.47
N ALA A 929 8.97 -32.72 3.11
CA ALA A 929 9.58 -32.12 4.30
C ALA A 929 9.65 -33.04 5.53
N ILE A 930 8.86 -34.12 5.61
CA ILE A 930 9.03 -35.14 6.65
C ILE A 930 10.27 -36.03 6.45
N HIS A 931 10.84 -36.10 5.25
CA HIS A 931 12.09 -36.82 4.97
C HIS A 931 12.98 -36.00 4.01
N PRO A 932 13.59 -34.90 4.49
CA PRO A 932 14.40 -34.01 3.65
C PRO A 932 15.80 -34.59 3.38
N GLY A 933 16.25 -35.57 4.17
CA GLY A 933 17.59 -36.15 4.09
C GLY A 933 18.63 -35.33 4.88
N LEU A 934 18.75 -34.03 4.57
CA LEU A 934 19.59 -33.07 5.30
C LEU A 934 18.75 -31.87 5.78
N VAL A 935 19.18 -31.22 6.88
CA VAL A 935 18.67 -29.91 7.32
C VAL A 935 19.80 -28.94 7.64
N TYR A 936 19.58 -27.66 7.33
CA TYR A 936 20.38 -26.54 7.81
C TYR A 936 19.78 -26.09 9.15
N ASP A 937 20.32 -26.60 10.26
CA ASP A 937 19.90 -26.18 11.60
C ASP A 937 20.60 -24.85 12.00
N ILE A 938 19.96 -24.06 12.86
CA ILE A 938 20.42 -22.75 13.29
C ILE A 938 20.17 -22.61 14.79
N THR A 939 21.25 -22.49 15.58
CA THR A 939 21.17 -22.32 17.04
C THR A 939 20.87 -20.88 17.44
N GLU A 940 20.39 -20.65 18.66
CA GLU A 940 20.27 -19.32 19.27
C GLU A 940 21.58 -18.52 19.10
N THR A 941 22.72 -19.12 19.48
CA THR A 941 24.06 -18.53 19.32
C THR A 941 24.38 -18.13 17.87
N SER A 942 23.87 -18.86 16.87
CA SER A 942 24.05 -18.50 15.46
C SER A 942 23.26 -17.25 15.08
N TYR A 943 22.04 -17.10 15.59
CA TYR A 943 21.25 -15.86 15.41
C TYR A 943 21.89 -14.67 16.15
N LEU A 944 22.45 -14.88 17.34
CA LEU A 944 23.17 -13.82 18.09
C LEU A 944 24.46 -13.39 17.37
N SER A 945 25.24 -14.36 16.84
CA SER A 945 26.42 -14.10 16.01
C SER A 945 26.10 -13.39 14.69
N PHE A 946 24.89 -13.60 14.15
CA PHE A 946 24.34 -12.87 13.01
C PHE A 946 23.93 -11.44 13.41
N LEU A 947 23.22 -11.24 14.52
CA LEU A 947 22.85 -9.90 15.01
C LEU A 947 24.10 -9.03 15.26
N CYS A 948 25.14 -9.60 15.86
CA CYS A 948 26.46 -8.95 16.01
C CYS A 948 27.10 -8.54 14.66
N LYS A 949 26.87 -9.31 13.59
CA LYS A 949 27.41 -9.04 12.24
C LYS A 949 26.63 -7.94 11.53
N GLU A 950 25.31 -7.90 11.70
CA GLU A 950 24.41 -6.87 11.17
C GLU A 950 24.53 -5.52 11.93
N GLY A 951 25.37 -5.45 12.97
CA GLY A 951 25.69 -4.22 13.70
C GLY A 951 24.87 -3.98 14.98
N TYR A 952 24.03 -4.92 15.40
CA TYR A 952 23.35 -4.82 16.69
C TYR A 952 24.38 -4.87 17.82
N ASN A 953 24.34 -3.88 18.72
CA ASN A 953 25.34 -3.74 19.76
C ASN A 953 25.17 -4.79 20.88
N SER A 954 26.27 -5.05 21.58
CA SER A 954 26.36 -6.07 22.64
C SER A 954 25.37 -5.85 23.79
N THR A 955 25.13 -4.60 24.21
CA THR A 955 24.17 -4.27 25.27
C THR A 955 22.74 -4.61 24.86
N SER A 956 22.31 -4.21 23.66
CA SER A 956 20.97 -4.50 23.15
C SER A 956 20.72 -5.99 22.94
N ILE A 957 21.74 -6.76 22.52
CA ILE A 957 21.64 -8.22 22.45
C ILE A 957 21.60 -8.84 23.86
N GLY A 958 22.36 -8.31 24.82
CA GLY A 958 22.30 -8.73 26.23
C GLY A 958 20.92 -8.51 26.87
N LEU A 959 20.22 -7.42 26.51
CA LEU A 959 18.86 -7.13 26.97
C LEU A 959 17.82 -8.10 26.37
N LEU A 960 17.98 -8.52 25.11
CA LEU A 960 17.12 -9.52 24.44
C LEU A 960 17.22 -10.92 25.07
N LEU A 961 18.34 -11.22 25.74
CA LEU A 961 18.64 -12.58 26.22
C LEU A 961 18.02 -12.94 27.58
N GLY A 962 17.67 -11.94 28.39
CA GLY A 962 17.22 -12.09 29.77
C GLY A 962 18.39 -12.33 30.75
N GLY A 963 18.47 -11.54 31.83
CA GLY A 963 19.55 -11.67 32.82
C GLY A 963 19.41 -10.78 34.06
N SER A 964 20.07 -11.19 35.13
CA SER A 964 20.32 -10.37 36.33
C SER A 964 21.32 -9.23 36.02
N ASN A 965 21.42 -8.22 36.89
CA ASN A 965 22.39 -7.12 36.69
C ASN A 965 23.88 -7.55 36.68
N GLU A 966 24.17 -8.80 37.04
CA GLU A 966 25.49 -9.43 36.92
C GLU A 966 25.68 -10.02 35.51
N THR A 967 24.69 -10.74 34.99
CA THR A 967 24.73 -11.38 33.64
C THR A 967 24.45 -10.41 32.49
N LYS A 968 23.73 -9.29 32.74
CA LYS A 968 23.53 -8.19 31.77
C LYS A 968 24.83 -7.57 31.24
N LYS A 969 26.00 -7.86 31.84
CA LYS A 969 27.31 -7.32 31.46
C LYS A 969 28.14 -8.22 30.54
N GLU A 970 27.74 -9.48 30.30
CA GLU A 970 28.66 -10.48 29.73
C GLU A 970 28.48 -10.81 28.24
N TYR A 971 27.32 -10.58 27.62
CA TYR A 971 27.19 -10.86 26.17
C TYR A 971 27.96 -9.82 25.34
N ARG A 972 29.21 -10.12 24.94
CA ARG A 972 30.02 -9.25 24.08
C ARG A 972 30.22 -9.88 22.70
N CYS A 973 29.88 -9.14 21.65
CA CYS A 973 30.05 -9.59 20.26
C CYS A 973 31.50 -9.89 19.84
N VAL A 974 32.49 -9.50 20.66
CA VAL A 974 33.91 -9.81 20.45
C VAL A 974 34.32 -11.20 20.98
N ASP A 975 33.54 -11.79 21.90
CA ASP A 975 33.82 -13.11 22.48
C ASP A 975 33.13 -14.25 21.70
N HIS A 976 32.17 -13.90 20.83
CA HIS A 976 31.46 -14.83 19.95
C HIS A 976 32.05 -14.81 18.54
N LYS A 977 32.11 -15.98 17.89
CA LYS A 977 32.56 -16.09 16.50
C LYS A 977 31.54 -15.40 15.59
N GLN A 978 31.99 -14.38 14.85
CA GLN A 978 31.16 -13.69 13.87
C GLN A 978 30.64 -14.66 12.78
N GLY A 979 29.42 -14.41 12.30
CA GLY A 979 28.82 -15.18 11.22
C GLY A 979 29.67 -15.18 9.94
N LEU A 980 30.10 -16.37 9.50
CA LEU A 980 30.95 -16.53 8.31
C LEU A 980 30.20 -16.29 7.01
N GLY A 981 30.89 -15.72 6.01
CA GLY A 981 30.32 -15.45 4.70
C GLY A 981 29.51 -14.16 4.61
N SER A 982 28.83 -13.98 3.49
CA SER A 982 28.18 -12.70 3.12
C SER A 982 26.84 -12.46 3.83
N ASP A 983 26.14 -13.53 4.20
CA ASP A 983 24.89 -13.54 4.95
C ASP A 983 25.08 -13.87 6.44
N GLY A 984 26.19 -14.50 6.81
CA GLY A 984 26.58 -14.75 8.20
C GLY A 984 25.77 -15.82 8.93
N LEU A 985 24.87 -16.52 8.25
CA LEU A 985 23.88 -17.39 8.86
C LEU A 985 23.79 -18.71 8.08
N ASN A 986 23.52 -19.81 8.77
CA ASN A 986 23.37 -21.13 8.15
C ASN A 986 21.99 -21.29 7.46
N TYR A 987 21.68 -20.40 6.52
CA TYR A 987 20.32 -20.23 6.00
C TYR A 987 20.02 -21.19 4.83
N PRO A 988 18.80 -21.75 4.69
CA PRO A 988 18.49 -22.73 3.63
C PRO A 988 18.55 -22.18 2.20
N SER A 989 18.58 -20.85 2.04
CA SER A 989 18.80 -20.12 0.79
C SER A 989 20.03 -19.21 0.91
N MET A 990 20.57 -18.75 -0.22
CA MET A 990 21.74 -17.86 -0.30
C MET A 990 21.39 -16.62 -1.11
N HIS A 991 21.68 -15.42 -0.61
CA HIS A 991 21.36 -14.17 -1.31
C HIS A 991 22.46 -13.12 -1.12
N LYS A 992 22.70 -12.34 -2.18
CA LYS A 992 23.57 -11.17 -2.15
C LYS A 992 22.95 -10.04 -2.96
N GLN A 993 22.96 -8.84 -2.39
CA GLN A 993 22.75 -7.62 -3.16
C GLN A 993 24.10 -7.10 -3.68
N VAL A 994 24.17 -6.90 -4.99
CA VAL A 994 25.37 -6.53 -5.77
C VAL A 994 25.24 -5.09 -6.24
N GLY A 995 26.39 -4.41 -6.34
CA GLY A 995 26.48 -3.02 -6.79
C GLY A 995 26.23 -2.81 -8.30
N SER A 996 26.73 -1.68 -8.80
CA SER A 996 26.48 -1.19 -10.16
C SER A 996 26.94 -2.13 -11.29
N LYS A 997 26.44 -1.88 -12.50
CA LYS A 997 26.76 -2.67 -13.71
C LYS A 997 28.26 -2.83 -13.91
N GLY A 998 28.71 -4.06 -14.17
CA GLY A 998 30.12 -4.41 -14.37
C GLY A 998 30.92 -4.70 -13.09
N THR A 999 30.31 -4.73 -11.90
CA THR A 999 31.00 -5.18 -10.68
C THR A 999 31.33 -6.68 -10.75
N ASN A 1000 32.60 -7.03 -10.52
CA ASN A 1000 33.00 -8.41 -10.24
C ASN A 1000 32.35 -8.89 -8.94
N VAL A 1001 31.60 -9.97 -9.00
CA VAL A 1001 31.08 -10.68 -7.83
C VAL A 1001 32.13 -11.72 -7.43
N SER A 1002 32.60 -11.66 -6.18
CA SER A 1002 33.33 -12.75 -5.54
C SER A 1002 32.81 -12.86 -4.11
N GLU A 1003 32.02 -13.89 -3.85
CA GLU A 1003 31.23 -14.06 -2.62
C GLU A 1003 31.37 -15.50 -2.11
N THR A 1004 31.22 -15.71 -0.81
CA THR A 1004 31.25 -17.07 -0.24
C THR A 1004 30.21 -17.23 0.85
N PHE A 1005 29.36 -18.22 0.69
CA PHE A 1005 28.37 -18.66 1.66
C PHE A 1005 28.88 -19.88 2.39
N TYR A 1006 28.90 -19.85 3.73
CA TYR A 1006 29.30 -20.99 4.55
C TYR A 1006 28.05 -21.70 5.08
N ARG A 1007 28.07 -23.04 5.09
CA ARG A 1007 26.93 -23.86 5.47
C ARG A 1007 27.34 -25.08 6.28
N THR A 1008 26.44 -25.48 7.18
CA THR A 1008 26.48 -26.71 7.95
C THR A 1008 25.18 -27.47 7.69
N VAL A 1009 25.26 -28.76 7.40
CA VAL A 1009 24.09 -29.62 7.23
C VAL A 1009 24.17 -30.82 8.15
N ARG A 1010 23.08 -31.08 8.88
CA ARG A 1010 22.91 -32.27 9.71
C ARG A 1010 22.15 -33.33 8.92
N SER A 1011 22.65 -34.56 8.93
CA SER A 1011 21.93 -35.70 8.36
C SER A 1011 20.77 -36.12 9.25
N VAL A 1012 19.58 -36.18 8.66
CA VAL A 1012 18.33 -36.67 9.30
C VAL A 1012 17.75 -37.87 8.54
N GLY A 1013 18.52 -38.46 7.62
CA GLY A 1013 18.17 -39.69 6.91
C GLY A 1013 18.43 -40.96 7.72
N TYR A 1014 17.82 -42.07 7.32
CA TYR A 1014 17.91 -43.35 8.04
C TYR A 1014 19.21 -44.12 7.75
N GLY A 1015 20.28 -43.80 8.49
CA GLY A 1015 21.57 -44.49 8.46
C GLY A 1015 22.58 -43.88 7.47
N PRO A 1016 23.62 -44.64 7.07
CA PRO A 1016 24.69 -44.13 6.22
C PRO A 1016 24.16 -43.57 4.88
N SER A 1017 24.71 -42.43 4.48
CA SER A 1017 24.33 -41.74 3.24
C SER A 1017 25.52 -40.99 2.66
N THR A 1018 25.50 -40.71 1.36
CA THR A 1018 26.50 -39.85 0.70
C THR A 1018 25.77 -38.99 -0.31
N TYR A 1019 25.94 -37.68 -0.17
CA TYR A 1019 25.31 -36.67 -1.01
C TYR A 1019 26.35 -36.09 -1.97
N VAL A 1020 25.92 -35.82 -3.20
CA VAL A 1020 26.72 -35.16 -4.24
C VAL A 1020 26.11 -33.80 -4.56
N ALA A 1021 26.92 -32.75 -4.63
CA ALA A 1021 26.46 -31.43 -5.02
C ALA A 1021 26.37 -31.29 -6.54
N ARG A 1022 25.16 -30.92 -6.99
CA ARG A 1022 24.86 -30.37 -8.32
C ARG A 1022 24.69 -28.86 -8.20
N VAL A 1023 25.04 -28.17 -9.27
CA VAL A 1023 25.00 -26.70 -9.36
C VAL A 1023 24.27 -26.33 -10.64
N TRP A 1024 23.23 -25.51 -10.49
CA TRP A 1024 22.54 -24.88 -11.61
C TRP A 1024 22.83 -23.38 -11.57
N ALA A 1025 23.59 -22.88 -12.56
CA ALA A 1025 23.92 -21.48 -12.69
C ALA A 1025 23.77 -21.03 -14.16
N PRO A 1026 23.35 -19.78 -14.42
CA PRO A 1026 23.31 -19.21 -15.77
C PRO A 1026 24.72 -18.84 -16.26
N LYS A 1027 24.84 -18.54 -17.56
CA LYS A 1027 26.10 -18.01 -18.13
C LYS A 1027 26.48 -16.68 -17.48
N GLY A 1028 27.78 -16.44 -17.30
CA GLY A 1028 28.35 -15.22 -16.71
C GLY A 1028 28.86 -15.38 -15.27
N VAL A 1029 28.29 -16.30 -14.49
CA VAL A 1029 28.68 -16.55 -13.10
C VAL A 1029 29.04 -18.01 -12.84
N ARG A 1030 30.20 -18.22 -12.23
CA ARG A 1030 30.70 -19.52 -11.76
C ARG A 1030 30.27 -19.73 -10.31
N VAL A 1031 29.57 -20.83 -10.05
CA VAL A 1031 29.23 -21.28 -8.68
C VAL A 1031 29.96 -22.59 -8.41
N VAL A 1032 30.64 -22.69 -7.26
CA VAL A 1032 31.45 -23.87 -6.85
C VAL A 1032 31.05 -24.29 -5.45
N VAL A 1033 30.93 -25.60 -5.21
CA VAL A 1033 30.63 -26.18 -3.88
C VAL A 1033 31.82 -26.99 -3.40
N GLU A 1034 32.33 -26.66 -2.22
CA GLU A 1034 33.52 -27.29 -1.63
C GLU A 1034 33.26 -27.75 -0.19
N PRO A 1035 33.38 -29.05 0.14
CA PRO A 1035 33.59 -30.17 -0.78
C PRO A 1035 32.36 -30.42 -1.67
N ARG A 1036 32.55 -31.07 -2.83
CA ARG A 1036 31.43 -31.45 -3.73
C ARG A 1036 30.69 -32.74 -3.30
N VAL A 1037 31.26 -33.51 -2.38
CA VAL A 1037 30.70 -34.78 -1.89
C VAL A 1037 30.77 -34.79 -0.37
N MET A 1038 29.69 -35.21 0.30
CA MET A 1038 29.64 -35.34 1.75
C MET A 1038 29.06 -36.70 2.14
N SER A 1039 29.87 -37.51 2.82
CA SER A 1039 29.47 -38.81 3.38
C SER A 1039 29.16 -38.67 4.88
N PHE A 1040 28.04 -39.25 5.29
CA PHE A 1040 27.57 -39.31 6.67
C PHE A 1040 27.48 -40.78 7.09
N VAL A 1041 28.13 -41.13 8.19
CA VAL A 1041 28.18 -42.50 8.74
C VAL A 1041 26.93 -42.79 9.55
N LYS A 1042 26.37 -41.78 10.24
CA LYS A 1042 25.19 -41.93 11.11
C LYS A 1042 24.22 -40.72 11.03
N PRO A 1043 22.95 -40.89 11.40
CA PRO A 1043 22.04 -39.77 11.62
C PRO A 1043 22.58 -38.85 12.72
N GLY A 1044 22.24 -37.57 12.66
CA GLY A 1044 22.72 -36.54 13.58
C GLY A 1044 24.15 -36.06 13.32
N GLU A 1045 24.90 -36.68 12.40
CA GLU A 1045 26.21 -36.19 11.99
C GLU A 1045 26.09 -34.92 11.15
N GLU A 1046 26.95 -33.93 11.43
CA GLU A 1046 27.03 -32.66 10.71
C GLU A 1046 28.24 -32.62 9.77
N LYS A 1047 28.08 -31.95 8.63
CA LYS A 1047 29.17 -31.62 7.69
C LYS A 1047 29.09 -30.16 7.28
N HIS A 1048 30.27 -29.57 7.08
CA HIS A 1048 30.42 -28.20 6.60
C HIS A 1048 30.79 -28.17 5.12
N PHE A 1049 30.23 -27.21 4.39
CA PHE A 1049 30.65 -26.86 3.04
C PHE A 1049 30.59 -25.35 2.84
N LYS A 1050 31.25 -24.86 1.79
CA LYS A 1050 31.10 -23.49 1.30
C LYS A 1050 30.62 -23.49 -0.15
N VAL A 1051 29.87 -22.45 -0.50
CA VAL A 1051 29.48 -22.13 -1.88
C VAL A 1051 30.20 -20.85 -2.26
N VAL A 1052 31.15 -20.95 -3.19
CA VAL A 1052 31.90 -19.81 -3.74
C VAL A 1052 31.22 -19.37 -5.03
N ILE A 1053 31.03 -18.06 -5.19
CA ILE A 1053 30.41 -17.46 -6.37
C ILE A 1053 31.35 -16.41 -6.94
N ASP A 1054 31.89 -16.65 -8.14
CA ASP A 1054 32.80 -15.76 -8.85
C ASP A 1054 32.26 -15.42 -10.24
N GLY A 1055 32.33 -14.17 -10.67
CA GLY A 1055 32.03 -13.80 -12.07
C GLY A 1055 31.73 -12.32 -12.29
N VAL A 1056 31.30 -12.01 -13.51
CA VAL A 1056 30.80 -10.68 -13.88
C VAL A 1056 29.29 -10.78 -13.97
N MET A 1057 28.58 -9.90 -13.25
CA MET A 1057 27.14 -9.78 -13.41
C MET A 1057 26.85 -8.93 -14.66
N GLU A 1058 26.80 -9.61 -15.81
CA GLU A 1058 26.38 -9.06 -17.10
C GLU A 1058 24.88 -8.70 -17.11
N GLU A 1059 24.37 -8.24 -18.26
CA GLU A 1059 23.08 -7.57 -18.41
C GLU A 1059 21.86 -8.50 -18.28
N ALA A 1060 21.55 -8.90 -17.04
CA ALA A 1060 20.40 -9.71 -16.67
C ALA A 1060 19.08 -8.90 -16.64
N MET A 1061 17.97 -9.51 -17.04
CA MET A 1061 16.64 -8.87 -16.93
C MET A 1061 16.34 -8.49 -15.48
N ARG A 1062 15.93 -7.23 -15.27
CA ARG A 1062 15.68 -6.60 -13.94
C ARG A 1062 16.85 -6.73 -12.95
N GLY A 1063 18.06 -7.05 -13.41
CA GLY A 1063 19.22 -7.24 -12.53
C GLY A 1063 19.14 -8.49 -11.65
N ILE A 1064 18.37 -9.51 -12.04
CA ILE A 1064 18.14 -10.73 -11.28
C ILE A 1064 18.94 -11.90 -11.87
N LEU A 1065 19.75 -12.56 -11.04
CA LEU A 1065 20.47 -13.78 -11.40
C LEU A 1065 20.15 -14.89 -10.40
N SER A 1066 19.29 -15.82 -10.83
CA SER A 1066 18.87 -17.00 -10.08
C SER A 1066 19.76 -18.21 -10.43
N ALA A 1067 20.17 -18.94 -9.40
CA ALA A 1067 20.94 -20.16 -9.44
C ALA A 1067 20.48 -21.10 -8.30
N SER A 1068 21.04 -22.31 -8.19
CA SER A 1068 20.82 -23.16 -7.00
C SER A 1068 21.89 -24.23 -6.83
N VAL A 1069 22.08 -24.66 -5.59
CA VAL A 1069 22.79 -25.89 -5.22
C VAL A 1069 21.76 -26.96 -4.88
N GLU A 1070 21.96 -28.17 -5.36
CA GLU A 1070 21.12 -29.33 -5.07
C GLU A 1070 22.01 -30.46 -4.58
N TRP A 1071 21.73 -30.99 -3.39
CA TRP A 1071 22.38 -32.20 -2.88
C TRP A 1071 21.46 -33.41 -3.10
N ASP A 1072 21.90 -34.37 -3.92
CA ASP A 1072 21.19 -35.64 -4.13
C ASP A 1072 21.95 -36.85 -3.55
N ASP A 1073 21.20 -37.85 -3.09
CA ASP A 1073 21.74 -39.15 -2.63
C ASP A 1073 21.14 -40.33 -3.42
N SER A 1074 21.70 -41.52 -3.23
CA SER A 1074 21.25 -42.76 -3.87
C SER A 1074 19.86 -43.24 -3.41
N ARG A 1075 19.20 -42.54 -2.47
CA ARG A 1075 17.85 -42.84 -1.96
C ARG A 1075 16.78 -41.91 -2.54
N GLY A 1076 17.18 -40.91 -3.34
CA GLY A 1076 16.26 -39.95 -3.97
C GLY A 1076 15.90 -38.76 -3.09
N HIS A 1077 16.66 -38.49 -2.02
CA HIS A 1077 16.63 -37.17 -1.40
C HIS A 1077 17.16 -36.12 -2.39
N LEU A 1078 16.60 -34.91 -2.34
CA LEU A 1078 17.07 -33.76 -3.13
C LEU A 1078 16.88 -32.51 -2.28
N VAL A 1079 17.98 -31.97 -1.79
CA VAL A 1079 18.03 -30.82 -0.88
C VAL A 1079 18.40 -29.59 -1.71
N ARG A 1080 17.39 -28.85 -2.18
CA ARG A 1080 17.60 -27.64 -3.02
C ARG A 1080 17.78 -26.41 -2.14
N SER A 1081 18.86 -25.67 -2.37
CA SER A 1081 19.06 -24.33 -1.85
C SER A 1081 19.14 -23.32 -2.98
N PRO A 1082 18.19 -22.38 -3.10
CA PRO A 1082 18.26 -21.33 -4.11
C PRO A 1082 19.40 -20.36 -3.80
N ILE A 1083 19.98 -19.82 -4.87
CA ILE A 1083 21.01 -18.77 -4.87
C ILE A 1083 20.44 -17.61 -5.67
N LEU A 1084 20.46 -16.40 -5.11
CA LEU A 1084 20.03 -15.20 -5.81
C LEU A 1084 21.05 -14.08 -5.66
N LEU A 1085 21.64 -13.66 -6.79
CA LEU A 1085 22.27 -12.34 -6.88
C LEU A 1085 21.24 -11.34 -7.40
N PHE A 1086 21.19 -10.17 -6.77
CA PHE A 1086 20.29 -9.08 -7.17
C PHE A 1086 21.05 -7.77 -7.30
N GLN A 1087 20.85 -7.06 -8.41
CA GLN A 1087 21.45 -5.76 -8.63
C GLN A 1087 20.67 -4.66 -7.91
N ALA A 1088 21.29 -4.06 -6.90
CA ALA A 1088 20.80 -2.82 -6.33
C ALA A 1088 21.00 -1.68 -7.35
N GLY A 1089 19.91 -1.26 -8.00
CA GLY A 1089 19.88 -0.01 -8.75
C GLY A 1089 20.20 1.17 -7.83
N LYS A 1090 20.95 2.16 -8.32
CA LYS A 1090 21.15 3.42 -7.58
C LYS A 1090 19.78 4.08 -7.37
N MET A 1091 19.38 4.23 -6.10
CA MET A 1091 18.13 4.88 -5.67
C MET A 1091 18.17 6.40 -5.93
#